data_AF-A0ABD5MFA8-F1
#
_entry.id   AF-A0ABD5MFA8-F1
#
_cell.length_a   1.000
_cell.length_b   1.000
_cell.length_c   1.000
_cell.angle_alpha   90.00
_cell.angle_beta   90.00
_cell.angle_gamma   90.00
#
_symmetry.space_group_name_H-M   'P 1'
#
loop_
_entity.id
_entity.type
_entity.pdbx_description
1 polymer ?
#
loop_
_entity_poly.entity_id
_entity_poly.type
_entity_poly.pdbx_seq_one_letter_code
_entity_poly.pdbx_strand_id
1 'polypeptide(L)'
;MEHSDLNEVNKQQINHAGARYTPQIDPEAPNIQVSEVLQPFDALAYSNRLEERLAGLAEELEEDWNKAPEEARDAFRRRKQSPDRVVELLRSISNRSPSDDKTELRQLTRATRFAKDKTSKVSQKLRSRHREGGEGNQRDINNKISLNQNLAQSLESVSTFVEGPGPPLLRDKALFLKGEWGTGKTHFLCDLAEIRMDSELPTLLVLAETLPDDDSPLEGICQLIDSVSSPEQLLSELQSLGEDVGERALLLIDGINEADRELWRNELASVAEQVKNYSYVGLALSCRTPFDEQILTSKAENHLVQVEHRGFEENEFDAQIEFFDYYDVPAPHVPLLTPEFSRPLFLKILCEAITRRDQSDQQGYLRSVASGQRSMTDILEHFAREIGEDIEADYGLSRKACWRILKGTSTGPTHRSGIAGIMADEMEEFVTKEDAVDAIKNETSLPEPKAWDLLDRMISDGLLAETLHRNQGTTEVVRFPYQRFGDHIIARHLLAEHLNTDSETAVRRSFYVNRPLGQLFDLEGDNRRFAEPGLAEAIMVEFPQRVKRVNDIPDNERELAFYIPKKRRYGAPLKDIFLDGLYWRSSDSFTEQTDDLVSFYLEELDERVQRETFDVLVGLASRPGHPYDADRLYGYLDDMEMAERDGQWSEYLRRTTDYSTVHRILKWVETAPVDEFSENTAQNAITLLSVLLTTTDRYLRDRVTHKLYLVGLAHPGLLFEETLRTFSFNDPYVRERMLASCYGIAMSLWADPDGDTLRNEIPGFAGELVDRMFQEDSDDGTKHILSRQYAGGVIELARKVDAGCVSQDEAKLTDPPLDQIESPFQDPDSIDEDDLEDVEPAFHMDFSNYTVGRLVPDRGNYIDDHPEYQAVFKQIKKRVRDLGYSYDDFESVDDEIDRRNNRGRDETKVDRYGKKYSWIAYFEMYGKRVDEGILPTYEDEIRPPDCDIDPSFPNKTKEWRPELPELFETEYSEYCEWISGGPNPSYEELFVKDTVDGVDGPWVLLDGTIRQASSDALRIFTFLRGVLISEEDVSGLKQQLRETEYPGNRNIPDTPEDYYTYAGEIPWSDRYGPYFREDDGSAKRNVEQAFGSHRGSSNGVEVEVPVHVFAWESHHSQLNQVSGMRFPAPALCEHLDLVNHNDTFDLFDLNGNRATIYREFQCDNARYDSWLLYLRKDLLEKYLEETEQTIALLPWGERTLDHQKLQARSDELSELHNNYEHINKEVFSYHEIIGN
;
A
#
# COMPACT_ATOMS: atom_id res chain seq x y z
N MET A 1 23.92 26.98 31.15
CA MET A 1 22.89 27.16 30.10
C MET A 1 21.74 26.24 30.45
N GLU A 2 20.50 26.70 30.38
CA GLU A 2 19.30 25.89 30.65
C GLU A 2 18.53 25.56 29.36
N HIS A 3 17.62 24.58 29.38
CA HIS A 3 16.75 24.28 28.23
C HIS A 3 15.92 25.49 27.78
N SER A 4 15.54 26.35 28.72
CA SER A 4 14.84 27.61 28.46
C SER A 4 15.63 28.57 27.55
N ASP A 5 16.96 28.65 27.73
CA ASP A 5 17.85 29.48 26.91
C ASP A 5 17.84 29.00 25.45
N LEU A 6 17.93 27.68 25.23
CA LEU A 6 17.90 27.07 23.90
C LEU A 6 16.55 27.27 23.22
N ASN A 7 15.47 27.06 23.96
CA ASN A 7 14.10 27.18 23.44
C ASN A 7 13.78 28.63 23.03
N GLU A 8 14.31 29.63 23.72
CA GLU A 8 14.15 31.04 23.34
C GLU A 8 14.82 31.33 21.99
N VAL A 9 16.07 30.89 21.80
CA VAL A 9 16.79 31.06 20.53
C VAL A 9 16.11 30.30 19.40
N ASN A 10 15.74 29.04 19.63
CA ASN A 10 15.05 28.24 18.61
C ASN A 10 13.75 28.91 18.14
N LYS A 11 12.92 29.43 19.06
CA LYS A 11 11.69 30.16 18.70
C LYS A 11 11.98 31.41 17.89
N GLN A 12 13.06 32.13 18.19
CA GLN A 12 13.45 33.29 17.38
C GLN A 12 13.91 32.87 15.97
N GLN A 13 14.70 31.80 15.86
CA GLN A 13 15.24 31.29 14.60
C GLN A 13 14.14 30.68 13.71
N ILE A 14 13.20 29.93 14.30
CA ILE A 14 12.01 29.42 13.62
C ILE A 14 11.16 30.57 13.07
N ASN A 15 10.96 31.64 13.85
CA ASN A 15 10.27 32.83 13.34
C ASN A 15 11.04 33.54 12.21
N HIS A 16 12.38 33.57 12.27
CA HIS A 16 13.22 34.13 11.19
C HIS A 16 13.21 33.28 9.92
N ALA A 17 12.90 31.98 9.98
CA ALA A 17 12.75 31.15 8.79
C ALA A 17 11.65 31.70 7.86
N GLY A 18 10.65 32.40 8.43
CA GLY A 18 9.64 33.15 7.69
C GLY A 18 8.84 32.25 6.76
N ALA A 19 8.64 32.67 5.51
CA ALA A 19 7.87 31.90 4.52
C ALA A 19 8.49 30.54 4.13
N ARG A 20 9.76 30.28 4.49
CA ARG A 20 10.45 28.97 4.29
C ARG A 20 9.95 27.91 5.27
N TYR A 21 9.27 28.32 6.35
CA TYR A 21 8.66 27.44 7.33
C TYR A 21 7.16 27.75 7.46
N THR A 22 6.31 26.75 7.47
CA THR A 22 4.86 26.92 7.61
C THR A 22 4.38 25.88 8.62
N PRO A 23 4.45 26.21 9.93
CA PRO A 23 4.09 25.26 10.98
C PRO A 23 2.60 24.88 10.86
N GLN A 24 2.27 23.66 11.30
CA GLN A 24 0.92 23.08 11.45
C GLN A 24 0.30 22.31 10.28
N ILE A 25 1.08 21.71 9.38
CA ILE A 25 0.63 20.42 8.83
C ILE A 25 0.61 19.49 10.08
N ASP A 26 -0.60 19.13 10.51
CA ASP A 26 -1.06 18.59 11.81
C ASP A 26 0.00 18.19 12.89
N PRO A 27 -0.13 18.62 14.17
CA PRO A 27 0.73 18.18 15.27
C PRO A 27 0.72 16.65 15.55
N GLU A 28 -0.28 15.90 15.07
CA GLU A 28 -0.29 14.44 15.02
C GLU A 28 0.08 13.87 13.63
N ALA A 29 0.10 14.69 12.57
CA ALA A 29 0.68 14.28 11.29
C ALA A 29 2.19 14.17 11.47
N PRO A 30 2.78 12.99 11.32
CA PRO A 30 4.21 12.82 11.43
C PRO A 30 4.84 13.36 10.14
N ASN A 31 4.87 14.69 9.97
CA ASN A 31 5.28 15.45 8.77
C ASN A 31 6.11 14.61 7.83
N ILE A 32 5.40 13.95 6.90
CA ILE A 32 5.84 12.90 5.96
C ILE A 32 7.26 12.43 6.28
N GLN A 33 7.39 11.50 7.23
CA GLN A 33 8.69 10.97 7.65
C GLN A 33 9.39 10.36 6.44
N VAL A 34 10.17 11.17 5.72
CA VAL A 34 11.14 10.71 4.72
C VAL A 34 12.14 9.89 5.52
N SER A 35 11.86 8.61 5.68
CA SER A 35 12.58 7.72 6.58
C SER A 35 14.07 7.70 6.26
N GLU A 36 14.42 7.93 4.99
CA GLU A 36 15.79 8.10 4.50
C GLU A 36 16.56 9.27 5.15
N VAL A 37 15.86 10.35 5.53
CA VAL A 37 16.46 11.51 6.20
C VAL A 37 16.34 11.39 7.71
N LEU A 38 15.19 10.94 8.23
CA LEU A 38 14.95 10.85 9.67
C LEU A 38 15.88 9.84 10.37
N GLN A 39 16.08 8.66 9.79
CA GLN A 39 16.94 7.61 10.34
C GLN A 39 18.40 8.07 10.57
N PRO A 40 19.06 8.81 9.64
CA PRO A 40 20.32 9.48 9.91
C PRO A 40 20.28 10.41 11.14
N PHE A 41 19.22 11.19 11.33
CA PHE A 41 19.10 12.10 12.47
C PHE A 41 18.90 11.36 13.79
N ASP A 42 18.18 10.24 13.81
CA ASP A 42 18.12 9.33 14.96
C ASP A 42 19.52 8.80 15.33
N ALA A 43 20.32 8.43 14.34
CA ALA A 43 21.70 8.01 14.54
C ALA A 43 22.64 9.16 14.98
N LEU A 44 22.40 10.38 14.49
CA LEU A 44 23.14 11.57 14.90
C LEU A 44 22.84 11.91 16.36
N ALA A 45 21.56 11.90 16.74
CA ALA A 45 21.08 12.18 18.10
C ALA A 45 21.39 11.06 19.08
N TYR A 46 21.60 9.83 18.61
CA TYR A 46 21.61 8.65 19.46
C TYR A 46 20.27 8.52 20.20
N SER A 47 19.17 8.55 19.44
CA SER A 47 17.82 8.60 20.02
C SER A 47 17.33 7.24 20.51
N ASN A 48 16.31 7.22 21.38
CA ASN A 48 15.61 6.00 21.76
C ASN A 48 15.07 5.21 20.54
N ARG A 49 14.61 5.90 19.49
CA ARG A 49 14.15 5.27 18.23
C ARG A 49 15.24 4.46 17.54
N LEU A 50 16.50 4.92 17.61
CA LEU A 50 17.63 4.14 17.12
C LEU A 50 17.83 2.86 17.94
N GLU A 51 17.71 2.96 19.27
CA GLU A 51 17.86 1.81 20.17
C GLU A 51 16.82 0.73 19.87
N GLU A 52 15.55 1.11 19.74
CA GLU A 52 14.44 0.23 19.35
C GLU A 52 14.70 -0.45 17.99
N ARG A 53 15.16 0.32 17.00
CA ARG A 53 15.49 -0.22 15.68
C ARG A 53 16.64 -1.23 15.74
N LEU A 54 17.70 -0.94 16.49
CA LEU A 54 18.83 -1.86 16.66
C LEU A 54 18.43 -3.12 17.43
N ALA A 55 17.54 -2.99 18.41
CA ALA A 55 16.97 -4.11 19.15
C ALA A 55 16.10 -5.00 18.23
N GLY A 56 15.23 -4.41 17.41
CA GLY A 56 14.41 -5.14 16.43
C GLY A 56 15.26 -5.89 15.40
N LEU A 57 16.29 -5.24 14.83
CA LEU A 57 17.25 -5.90 13.93
C LEU A 57 17.99 -7.07 14.60
N ALA A 58 18.29 -6.95 15.90
CA ALA A 58 18.94 -8.00 16.66
C ALA A 58 17.99 -9.18 16.93
N GLU A 59 16.73 -8.91 17.25
CA GLU A 59 15.69 -9.91 17.50
C GLU A 59 15.35 -10.70 16.23
N GLU A 60 15.10 -10.02 15.11
CA GLU A 60 14.81 -10.65 13.81
C GLU A 60 15.97 -11.56 13.37
N LEU A 61 17.21 -11.06 13.46
CA LEU A 61 18.40 -11.84 13.12
C LEU A 61 18.60 -13.03 14.06
N GLU A 62 18.34 -12.87 15.36
CA GLU A 62 18.47 -13.96 16.34
C GLU A 62 17.43 -15.05 16.09
N GLU A 63 16.18 -14.68 15.80
CA GLU A 63 15.12 -15.63 15.48
C GLU A 63 15.45 -16.47 14.24
N ASP A 64 15.85 -15.81 13.14
CA ASP A 64 16.21 -16.51 11.90
C ASP A 64 17.48 -17.34 12.06
N TRP A 65 18.45 -16.88 12.86
CA TRP A 65 19.63 -17.66 13.19
C TRP A 65 19.32 -18.89 14.06
N ASN A 66 18.36 -18.78 14.97
CA ASN A 66 17.85 -19.89 15.78
C ASN A 66 17.11 -20.94 14.95
N LYS A 67 16.59 -20.57 13.79
CA LYS A 67 15.95 -21.47 12.82
C LYS A 67 16.89 -21.92 11.69
N ALA A 68 18.09 -21.34 11.58
CA ALA A 68 19.02 -21.59 10.46
C ALA A 68 19.41 -23.06 10.31
N PRO A 69 19.60 -23.55 9.06
CA PRO A 69 19.91 -24.95 8.80
C PRO A 69 21.28 -25.37 9.32
N GLU A 70 21.48 -26.68 9.50
CA GLU A 70 22.74 -27.23 10.02
C GLU A 70 23.95 -26.82 9.17
N GLU A 71 23.82 -26.73 7.85
CA GLU A 71 24.88 -26.27 6.95
C GLU A 71 25.33 -24.83 7.24
N ALA A 72 24.38 -23.95 7.60
CA ALA A 72 24.68 -22.59 8.01
C ALA A 72 25.39 -22.61 9.38
N ARG A 73 24.85 -23.34 10.36
CA ARG A 73 25.48 -23.50 11.69
C ARG A 73 26.89 -24.06 11.61
N ASP A 74 27.13 -25.04 10.76
CA ASP A 74 28.43 -25.63 10.51
C ASP A 74 29.42 -24.66 9.85
N ALA A 75 28.95 -23.79 8.96
CA ALA A 75 29.78 -22.76 8.34
C ALA A 75 30.36 -21.78 9.39
N PHE A 76 29.65 -21.60 10.52
CA PHE A 76 30.01 -20.67 11.60
C PHE A 76 30.56 -21.34 12.88
N ARG A 77 30.46 -22.67 13.03
CA ARG A 77 30.80 -23.47 14.25
C ARG A 77 32.17 -23.20 14.91
N ARG A 78 33.13 -22.60 14.19
CA ARG A 78 34.47 -22.24 14.69
C ARG A 78 34.90 -20.83 14.30
N ARG A 79 33.94 -19.95 13.99
CA ARG A 79 34.19 -18.57 13.55
C ARG A 79 33.82 -17.62 14.67
N LYS A 80 34.70 -16.64 14.92
CA LYS A 80 34.43 -15.55 15.86
C LYS A 80 33.46 -14.51 15.28
N GLN A 81 33.35 -14.45 13.96
CA GLN A 81 32.42 -13.61 13.22
C GLN A 81 31.27 -14.53 12.80
N SER A 82 30.16 -14.47 13.54
CA SER A 82 28.93 -15.25 13.34
C SER A 82 27.72 -14.33 13.50
N PRO A 83 26.52 -14.77 13.08
CA PRO A 83 25.28 -14.06 13.39
C PRO A 83 25.10 -13.76 14.89
N ASP A 84 25.48 -14.69 15.80
CA ASP A 84 25.46 -14.41 17.25
C ASP A 84 26.32 -13.19 17.62
N ARG A 85 27.49 -13.04 16.99
CA ARG A 85 28.38 -11.89 17.24
C ARG A 85 27.77 -10.61 16.70
N VAL A 86 27.00 -10.68 15.61
CA VAL A 86 26.28 -9.53 15.05
C VAL A 86 25.17 -9.10 16.02
N VAL A 87 24.35 -10.05 16.49
CA VAL A 87 23.30 -9.82 17.51
C VAL A 87 23.88 -9.23 18.80
N GLU A 88 24.97 -9.81 19.31
CA GLU A 88 25.66 -9.32 20.50
C GLU A 88 26.14 -7.87 20.32
N LEU A 89 26.70 -7.55 19.15
CA LEU A 89 27.17 -6.20 18.85
C LEU A 89 26.02 -5.21 18.68
N LEU A 90 24.91 -5.60 18.04
CA LEU A 90 23.71 -4.76 17.90
C LEU A 90 23.13 -4.42 19.27
N ARG A 91 22.93 -5.41 20.15
CA ARG A 91 22.47 -5.21 21.53
C ARG A 91 23.45 -4.42 22.40
N SER A 92 24.75 -4.62 22.18
CA SER A 92 25.79 -3.86 22.86
C SER A 92 25.74 -2.38 22.47
N ILE A 93 25.45 -2.08 21.19
CA ILE A 93 25.32 -0.70 20.71
C ILE A 93 23.98 -0.12 21.17
N SER A 94 22.88 -0.88 21.15
CA SER A 94 21.56 -0.37 21.57
C SER A 94 21.49 0.01 23.05
N ASN A 95 22.28 -0.62 23.92
CA ASN A 95 22.20 -0.42 25.38
C ASN A 95 23.32 0.45 25.96
N ARG A 96 24.02 1.22 25.11
CA ARG A 96 25.20 2.01 25.51
C ARG A 96 24.97 3.49 25.40
N SER A 97 25.87 4.25 26.03
CA SER A 97 25.86 5.70 25.96
C SER A 97 26.60 6.24 24.71
N PRO A 98 26.29 7.47 24.27
CA PRO A 98 27.01 8.17 23.18
C PRO A 98 28.53 8.28 23.33
N SER A 99 29.08 7.97 24.52
CA SER A 99 30.50 8.06 24.86
C SER A 99 31.35 6.82 24.51
N ASP A 100 30.71 5.70 24.12
CA ASP A 100 31.37 4.40 23.97
C ASP A 100 31.96 4.12 22.56
N ASP A 101 32.99 3.26 22.56
CA ASP A 101 34.14 3.19 21.65
C ASP A 101 33.90 2.84 20.16
N LYS A 102 34.65 3.51 19.25
CA LYS A 102 34.64 3.36 17.76
C LYS A 102 34.96 1.95 17.25
N THR A 103 35.37 1.07 18.15
CA THR A 103 35.86 -0.27 17.87
C THR A 103 34.72 -1.25 17.59
N GLU A 104 33.58 -1.13 18.27
CA GLU A 104 32.45 -2.07 18.13
C GLU A 104 31.69 -1.89 16.82
N LEU A 105 31.45 -0.65 16.37
CA LEU A 105 30.89 -0.37 15.05
C LEU A 105 31.73 -1.00 13.92
N ARG A 106 33.06 -0.91 14.01
CA ARG A 106 33.97 -1.57 13.05
C ARG A 106 33.90 -3.09 13.14
N GLN A 107 33.69 -3.64 14.33
CA GLN A 107 33.50 -5.07 14.52
C GLN A 107 32.16 -5.53 13.95
N LEU A 108 31.10 -4.74 14.11
CA LEU A 108 29.76 -5.00 13.58
C LEU A 108 29.85 -5.06 12.06
N THR A 109 30.39 -4.02 11.41
CA THR A 109 30.59 -4.01 9.95
C THR A 109 31.34 -5.24 9.44
N ARG A 110 32.43 -5.62 10.12
CA ARG A 110 33.22 -6.79 9.73
C ARG A 110 32.48 -8.11 9.96
N ALA A 111 31.75 -8.22 11.06
CA ALA A 111 30.97 -9.41 11.40
C ALA A 111 29.81 -9.59 10.42
N THR A 112 29.05 -8.53 10.13
CA THR A 112 27.93 -8.54 9.17
C THR A 112 28.39 -8.92 7.77
N ARG A 113 29.44 -8.26 7.23
CA ARG A 113 29.97 -8.62 5.90
C ARG A 113 30.47 -10.06 5.83
N PHE A 114 31.14 -10.53 6.87
CA PHE A 114 31.61 -11.92 6.93
C PHE A 114 30.44 -12.91 7.00
N ALA A 115 29.41 -12.61 7.80
CA ALA A 115 28.21 -13.41 7.91
C ALA A 115 27.48 -13.48 6.57
N LYS A 116 27.24 -12.34 5.92
CA LYS A 116 26.60 -12.24 4.59
C LYS A 116 27.35 -13.05 3.51
N ASP A 117 28.67 -12.90 3.40
CA ASP A 117 29.48 -13.69 2.45
C ASP A 117 29.39 -15.20 2.72
N LYS A 118 29.39 -15.61 4.00
CA LYS A 118 29.31 -17.02 4.37
C LYS A 118 27.93 -17.61 4.13
N THR A 119 26.88 -16.91 4.52
CA THR A 119 25.49 -17.30 4.27
C THR A 119 25.23 -17.43 2.76
N SER A 120 25.78 -16.52 1.94
CA SER A 120 25.72 -16.61 0.47
C SER A 120 26.43 -17.87 -0.07
N LYS A 121 27.59 -18.22 0.47
CA LYS A 121 28.30 -19.48 0.11
C LYS A 121 27.52 -20.73 0.54
N VAL A 122 26.82 -20.68 1.66
CA VAL A 122 25.89 -21.74 2.08
C VAL A 122 24.73 -21.83 1.11
N SER A 123 24.14 -20.70 0.68
CA SER A 123 23.11 -20.67 -0.36
C SER A 123 23.60 -21.33 -1.65
N GLN A 124 24.82 -21.03 -2.11
CA GLN A 124 25.39 -21.65 -3.31
C GLN A 124 25.55 -23.17 -3.16
N LYS A 125 26.00 -23.64 -1.98
CA LYS A 125 26.20 -25.06 -1.68
C LYS A 125 24.87 -25.82 -1.53
N LEU A 126 23.86 -25.22 -0.92
CA LEU A 126 22.52 -25.78 -0.82
C LEU A 126 21.87 -25.86 -2.21
N ARG A 127 22.01 -24.81 -3.03
CA ARG A 127 21.55 -24.78 -4.43
C ARG A 127 22.27 -25.79 -5.31
N SER A 128 23.56 -26.06 -5.11
CA SER A 128 24.26 -27.11 -5.87
C SER A 128 23.79 -28.51 -5.48
N ARG A 129 23.57 -28.77 -4.18
CA ARG A 129 23.00 -30.04 -3.70
C ARG A 129 21.56 -30.26 -4.17
N HIS A 130 20.77 -29.19 -4.25
CA HIS A 130 19.42 -29.21 -4.81
C HIS A 130 19.42 -29.66 -6.29
N ARG A 131 20.42 -29.26 -7.09
CA ARG A 131 20.56 -29.68 -8.50
C ARG A 131 21.04 -31.12 -8.68
N GLU A 132 21.62 -31.74 -7.65
CA GLU A 132 22.24 -33.07 -7.70
C GLU A 132 21.41 -34.17 -6.98
N GLY A 133 20.31 -33.81 -6.31
CA GLY A 133 19.49 -34.71 -5.48
C GLY A 133 18.27 -35.32 -6.19
N GLY A 134 17.73 -36.43 -5.65
CA GLY A 134 16.46 -37.04 -6.10
C GLY A 134 15.25 -36.63 -5.24
N GLU A 135 14.03 -36.82 -5.76
CA GLU A 135 12.75 -36.26 -5.28
C GLU A 135 12.52 -36.29 -3.75
N GLY A 136 12.83 -37.39 -3.06
CA GLY A 136 12.62 -37.51 -1.61
C GLY A 136 13.52 -36.62 -0.73
N ASN A 137 14.63 -36.08 -1.26
CA ASN A 137 15.57 -35.22 -0.54
C ASN A 137 15.33 -33.72 -0.82
N GLN A 138 14.45 -33.40 -1.78
CA GLN A 138 14.22 -32.04 -2.28
C GLN A 138 13.52 -31.16 -1.23
N ARG A 139 12.51 -31.70 -0.53
CA ARG A 139 11.71 -30.94 0.47
C ARG A 139 12.53 -30.50 1.67
N ASP A 140 13.41 -31.36 2.19
CA ASP A 140 14.35 -31.01 3.28
C ASP A 140 15.37 -29.96 2.81
N ILE A 141 15.90 -30.11 1.59
CA ILE A 141 16.83 -29.14 1.01
C ILE A 141 16.13 -27.79 0.76
N ASN A 142 14.87 -27.77 0.33
CA ASN A 142 14.08 -26.55 0.13
C ASN A 142 13.79 -25.83 1.43
N ASN A 143 13.40 -26.56 2.49
CA ASN A 143 13.25 -25.99 3.82
C ASN A 143 14.57 -25.37 4.30
N LYS A 144 15.70 -26.07 4.13
CA LYS A 144 17.03 -25.53 4.46
C LYS A 144 17.41 -24.30 3.62
N ILE A 145 17.04 -24.27 2.34
CA ILE A 145 17.24 -23.12 1.46
C ILE A 145 16.43 -21.93 1.97
N SER A 146 15.15 -22.11 2.26
CA SER A 146 14.27 -21.07 2.81
C SER A 146 14.83 -20.53 4.12
N LEU A 147 15.10 -21.39 5.11
CA LEU A 147 15.69 -20.99 6.39
C LEU A 147 17.04 -20.26 6.25
N ASN A 148 17.84 -20.57 5.21
CA ASN A 148 19.08 -19.84 4.93
C ASN A 148 18.86 -18.53 4.15
N GLN A 149 17.79 -18.41 3.36
CA GLN A 149 17.37 -17.17 2.71
C GLN A 149 16.83 -16.18 3.73
N ASN A 150 16.04 -16.68 4.68
CA ASN A 150 15.55 -15.95 5.84
C ASN A 150 16.70 -15.26 6.59
N LEU A 151 17.68 -16.06 7.02
CA LEU A 151 18.92 -15.58 7.61
C LEU A 151 19.67 -14.59 6.70
N ALA A 152 19.65 -14.79 5.37
CA ALA A 152 20.30 -13.89 4.44
C ALA A 152 19.59 -12.52 4.35
N GLN A 153 18.26 -12.50 4.41
CA GLN A 153 17.44 -11.28 4.39
C GLN A 153 17.64 -10.47 5.67
N SER A 154 17.61 -11.10 6.84
CA SER A 154 17.85 -10.40 8.11
C SER A 154 19.29 -9.87 8.20
N LEU A 155 20.25 -10.61 7.64
CA LEU A 155 21.62 -10.10 7.45
C LEU A 155 21.70 -8.96 6.42
N GLU A 156 20.81 -8.92 5.43
CA GLU A 156 20.68 -7.81 4.47
C GLU A 156 20.15 -6.56 5.17
N SER A 157 19.08 -6.67 5.97
CA SER A 157 18.54 -5.57 6.78
C SER A 157 19.62 -4.94 7.67
N VAL A 158 20.41 -5.78 8.35
CA VAL A 158 21.58 -5.31 9.13
C VAL A 158 22.67 -4.73 8.23
N SER A 159 22.90 -5.29 7.04
CA SER A 159 23.86 -4.77 6.05
C SER A 159 23.47 -3.36 5.62
N THR A 160 22.20 -3.12 5.31
CA THR A 160 21.66 -1.82 4.91
C THR A 160 21.94 -0.76 5.98
N PHE A 161 21.68 -1.06 7.26
CA PHE A 161 22.04 -0.16 8.35
C PHE A 161 23.56 0.09 8.43
N VAL A 162 24.35 -0.99 8.37
CA VAL A 162 25.81 -0.96 8.52
C VAL A 162 26.52 -0.22 7.38
N GLU A 163 25.95 -0.26 6.18
CA GLU A 163 26.49 0.37 4.97
C GLU A 163 25.92 1.76 4.72
N GLY A 164 24.78 2.08 5.36
CA GLY A 164 24.15 3.40 5.36
C GLY A 164 24.85 4.45 6.24
N PRO A 165 24.25 5.64 6.38
CA PRO A 165 24.85 6.79 7.08
C PRO A 165 24.87 6.63 8.61
N GLY A 166 24.10 5.70 9.19
CA GLY A 166 23.97 5.52 10.64
C GLY A 166 25.29 5.28 11.38
N PRO A 167 26.06 4.22 11.09
CA PRO A 167 27.33 3.95 11.78
C PRO A 167 28.39 5.04 11.63
N PRO A 168 28.58 5.68 10.45
CA PRO A 168 29.38 6.89 10.33
C PRO A 168 28.91 8.02 11.27
N LEU A 169 27.60 8.28 11.38
CA LEU A 169 27.06 9.33 12.25
C LEU A 169 27.23 9.03 13.73
N LEU A 170 27.06 7.77 14.14
CA LEU A 170 27.39 7.32 15.49
C LEU A 170 28.86 7.59 15.85
N ARG A 171 29.77 7.54 14.87
CA ARG A 171 31.22 7.74 15.06
C ARG A 171 31.66 9.20 14.96
N ASP A 172 31.18 9.88 13.92
CA ASP A 172 31.69 11.17 13.46
C ASP A 172 30.83 12.34 13.91
N LYS A 173 29.57 12.09 14.35
CA LYS A 173 28.69 13.05 15.03
C LYS A 173 28.41 14.34 14.25
N ALA A 174 28.62 14.32 12.94
CA ALA A 174 28.48 15.50 12.10
C ALA A 174 27.86 15.09 10.75
N LEU A 175 26.72 15.69 10.43
CA LEU A 175 25.91 15.44 9.27
C LEU A 175 25.92 16.66 8.34
N PHE A 176 25.98 16.43 7.04
CA PHE A 176 25.82 17.45 6.01
C PHE A 176 24.61 17.11 5.12
N LEU A 177 23.51 17.82 5.34
CA LEU A 177 22.24 17.64 4.66
C LEU A 177 22.22 18.47 3.39
N LYS A 178 22.28 17.81 2.22
CA LYS A 178 22.22 18.46 0.92
C LYS A 178 20.92 18.18 0.21
N GLY A 179 20.55 19.01 -0.76
CA GLY A 179 19.40 18.77 -1.62
C GLY A 179 19.03 20.01 -2.42
N GLU A 180 18.21 19.83 -3.45
CA GLU A 180 17.80 20.93 -4.33
C GLU A 180 16.98 22.01 -3.58
N TRP A 181 16.76 23.13 -4.25
CA TRP A 181 15.84 24.14 -3.76
C TRP A 181 14.40 23.59 -3.68
N GLY A 182 13.66 23.95 -2.64
CA GLY A 182 12.27 23.51 -2.45
C GLY A 182 12.06 22.06 -1.97
N THR A 183 13.12 21.31 -1.63
CA THR A 183 13.00 19.93 -1.13
C THR A 183 12.55 19.80 0.33
N GLY A 184 12.52 20.90 1.09
CA GLY A 184 12.02 20.90 2.49
C GLY A 184 13.08 20.88 3.60
N LYS A 185 14.38 21.04 3.31
CA LYS A 185 15.46 20.99 4.33
C LYS A 185 15.24 21.91 5.55
N THR A 186 14.99 23.21 5.33
CA THR A 186 14.73 24.18 6.39
C THR A 186 13.50 23.79 7.21
N HIS A 187 12.45 23.32 6.53
CA HIS A 187 11.23 22.85 7.17
C HIS A 187 11.50 21.64 8.08
N PHE A 188 12.18 20.62 7.55
CA PHE A 188 12.57 19.42 8.30
C PHE A 188 13.41 19.76 9.55
N LEU A 189 14.37 20.67 9.44
CA LEU A 189 15.19 21.08 10.58
C LEU A 189 14.41 21.89 11.63
N CYS A 190 13.45 22.72 11.20
CA CYS A 190 12.55 23.43 12.11
C CYS A 190 11.64 22.46 12.86
N ASP A 191 11.00 21.51 12.16
CA ASP A 191 10.14 20.50 12.77
C ASP A 191 10.91 19.60 13.74
N LEU A 192 12.10 19.14 13.33
CA LEU A 192 12.96 18.34 14.19
C LEU A 192 13.33 19.13 15.47
N ALA A 193 13.56 20.43 15.36
CA ALA A 193 13.81 21.28 16.52
C ALA A 193 12.57 21.40 17.40
N GLU A 194 11.37 21.63 16.84
CA GLU A 194 10.11 21.71 17.59
C GLU A 194 9.79 20.41 18.34
N ILE A 195 9.81 19.27 17.67
CA ILE A 195 9.54 17.95 18.26
C ILE A 195 10.50 17.66 19.42
N ARG A 196 11.78 17.97 19.23
CA ARG A 196 12.80 17.76 20.27
C ARG A 196 12.65 18.75 21.43
N MET A 197 12.30 20.01 21.17
CA MET A 197 12.00 20.99 22.23
C MET A 197 10.81 20.56 23.07
N ASP A 198 9.73 20.08 22.44
CA ASP A 198 8.51 19.61 23.13
C ASP A 198 8.77 18.33 23.94
N SER A 199 9.72 17.50 23.51
CA SER A 199 10.20 16.32 24.24
C SER A 199 11.27 16.63 25.29
N GLU A 200 11.52 17.91 25.59
CA GLU A 200 12.58 18.39 26.50
C GLU A 200 14.00 17.91 26.15
N LEU A 201 14.27 17.61 24.87
CA LEU A 201 15.59 17.19 24.37
C LEU A 201 16.43 18.40 23.94
N PRO A 202 17.70 18.51 24.36
CA PRO A 202 18.52 19.68 24.10
C PRO A 202 18.84 19.83 22.61
N THR A 203 18.36 20.92 22.01
CA THR A 203 18.51 21.21 20.58
C THR A 203 18.70 22.71 20.38
N LEU A 204 19.65 23.10 19.55
CA LEU A 204 19.91 24.49 19.16
C LEU A 204 19.86 24.60 17.63
N LEU A 205 18.83 25.26 17.12
CA LEU A 205 18.66 25.59 15.71
C LEU A 205 19.15 27.00 15.44
N VAL A 206 19.95 27.18 14.39
CA VAL A 206 20.47 28.47 13.94
C VAL A 206 20.38 28.56 12.43
N LEU A 207 19.81 29.66 11.92
CA LEU A 207 19.88 30.00 10.50
C LEU A 207 21.23 30.66 10.22
N ALA A 208 22.03 30.09 9.32
CA ALA A 208 23.38 30.58 9.06
C ALA A 208 23.43 32.05 8.60
N GLU A 209 22.40 32.52 7.87
CA GLU A 209 22.25 33.91 7.42
C GLU A 209 22.17 34.94 8.56
N THR A 210 21.84 34.50 9.78
CA THR A 210 21.72 35.39 10.95
C THR A 210 23.04 35.62 11.67
N LEU A 211 24.10 34.90 11.26
CA LEU A 211 25.42 34.99 11.88
C LEU A 211 26.21 36.18 11.31
N PRO A 212 27.05 36.85 12.13
CA PRO A 212 27.95 37.90 11.63
C PRO A 212 29.02 37.35 10.68
N ASP A 213 29.29 38.05 9.57
CA ASP A 213 30.30 37.64 8.57
C ASP A 213 31.76 37.82 9.05
N ASP A 214 31.99 38.65 10.07
CA ASP A 214 33.34 38.98 10.56
C ASP A 214 33.87 38.01 11.64
N ASP A 215 33.02 37.15 12.20
CA ASP A 215 33.34 36.24 13.30
C ASP A 215 33.35 34.76 12.82
N SER A 216 34.03 33.87 13.55
CA SER A 216 33.90 32.44 13.23
C SER A 216 32.48 31.95 13.52
N PRO A 217 31.94 30.94 12.79
CA PRO A 217 30.54 30.53 12.96
C PRO A 217 30.13 30.19 14.40
N LEU A 218 31.01 29.51 15.17
CA LEU A 218 30.72 29.20 16.58
C LEU A 218 30.77 30.43 17.49
N GLU A 219 31.64 31.41 17.21
CA GLU A 219 31.66 32.69 17.93
C GLU A 219 30.39 33.50 17.66
N GLY A 220 29.92 33.51 16.41
CA GLY A 220 28.64 34.11 16.04
C GLY A 220 27.46 33.47 16.79
N ILE A 221 27.43 32.14 16.90
CA ILE A 221 26.38 31.42 17.65
C ILE A 221 26.42 31.79 19.14
N CYS A 222 27.60 31.99 19.74
CA CYS A 222 27.70 32.43 21.13
C CYS A 222 27.03 33.80 21.37
N GLN A 223 27.02 34.69 20.36
CA GLN A 223 26.37 36.00 20.48
C GLN A 223 24.85 35.92 20.51
N LEU A 224 24.26 34.80 20.08
CA LEU A 224 22.82 34.55 20.14
C LEU A 224 22.37 34.11 21.54
N ILE A 225 23.29 33.70 22.41
CA ILE A 225 22.99 33.14 23.74
C ILE A 225 23.71 33.96 24.82
N ASP A 226 22.96 34.81 25.52
CA ASP A 226 23.48 35.72 26.55
C ASP A 226 24.31 35.03 27.66
N SER A 227 24.04 33.75 27.96
CA SER A 227 24.70 32.99 29.01
C SER A 227 26.04 32.36 28.61
N VAL A 228 26.46 32.49 27.35
CA VAL A 228 27.65 31.86 26.78
C VAL A 228 28.62 32.90 26.22
N SER A 229 29.92 32.71 26.48
CA SER A 229 30.97 33.68 26.12
C SER A 229 32.07 33.14 25.19
N SER A 230 32.11 31.82 24.94
CA SER A 230 33.06 31.22 23.99
C SER A 230 32.53 29.91 23.38
N PRO A 231 33.03 29.50 22.21
CA PRO A 231 32.68 28.22 21.59
C PRO A 231 32.90 26.99 22.49
N GLU A 232 33.98 26.97 23.28
CA GLU A 232 34.26 25.88 24.21
C GLU A 232 33.23 25.80 25.33
N GLN A 233 32.76 26.96 25.81
CA GLN A 233 31.70 27.03 26.80
C GLN A 233 30.38 26.52 26.20
N LEU A 234 30.02 26.97 24.98
CA LEU A 234 28.81 26.52 24.28
C LEU A 234 28.74 25.00 24.18
N LEU A 235 29.79 24.39 23.61
CA LEU A 235 29.84 22.94 23.38
C LEU A 235 29.91 22.15 24.68
N SER A 236 30.58 22.69 25.72
CA SER A 236 30.62 22.05 27.05
C SER A 236 29.25 22.07 27.74
N GLU A 237 28.47 23.13 27.57
CA GLU A 237 27.12 23.24 28.14
C GLU A 237 26.13 22.33 27.39
N LEU A 238 26.18 22.30 26.04
CA LEU A 238 25.39 21.34 25.24
C LEU A 238 25.72 19.89 25.60
N GLN A 239 27.00 19.58 25.79
CA GLN A 239 27.46 18.26 26.27
C GLN A 239 26.81 17.90 27.61
N SER A 240 26.80 18.82 28.58
CA SER A 240 26.21 18.57 29.91
C SER A 240 24.71 18.29 29.79
N LEU A 241 23.98 19.09 29.00
CA LEU A 241 22.55 18.89 28.79
C LEU A 241 22.25 17.55 28.11
N GLY A 242 23.06 17.16 27.12
CA GLY A 242 22.94 15.84 26.48
C GLY A 242 23.23 14.69 27.45
N GLU A 243 24.26 14.82 28.29
CA GLU A 243 24.57 13.84 29.33
C GLU A 243 23.41 13.63 30.31
N ASP A 244 22.68 14.69 30.66
CA ASP A 244 21.56 14.63 31.60
C ASP A 244 20.36 13.84 31.04
N VAL A 245 20.12 13.91 29.73
CA VAL A 245 19.00 13.20 29.07
C VAL A 245 19.39 11.85 28.45
N GLY A 246 20.69 11.54 28.35
CA GLY A 246 21.20 10.29 27.77
C GLY A 246 21.32 10.28 26.24
N GLU A 247 20.79 11.29 25.55
CA GLU A 247 20.94 11.53 24.11
C GLU A 247 21.94 12.65 23.78
N ARG A 248 22.38 12.76 22.54
CA ARG A 248 23.18 13.93 22.11
C ARG A 248 22.31 15.18 22.01
N ALA A 249 22.83 16.28 22.53
CA ALA A 249 22.35 17.61 22.16
C ALA A 249 22.62 17.87 20.67
N LEU A 250 21.63 18.38 19.95
CA LEU A 250 21.78 18.67 18.52
C LEU A 250 22.06 20.16 18.28
N LEU A 251 23.14 20.45 17.55
CA LEU A 251 23.41 21.75 16.95
C LEU A 251 23.03 21.70 15.47
N LEU A 252 21.92 22.33 15.12
CA LEU A 252 21.37 22.38 13.77
C LEU A 252 21.69 23.75 13.16
N ILE A 253 22.42 23.76 12.05
CA ILE A 253 22.78 25.00 11.33
C ILE A 253 22.20 24.90 9.92
N ASP A 254 21.14 25.65 9.66
CA ASP A 254 20.43 25.62 8.39
C ASP A 254 20.99 26.65 7.40
N GLY A 255 21.05 26.28 6.12
CA GLY A 255 21.25 27.21 5.01
C GLY A 255 22.64 27.83 4.95
N ILE A 256 23.74 27.08 5.16
CA ILE A 256 25.09 27.67 5.14
C ILE A 256 25.47 28.32 3.80
N ASN A 257 24.78 27.96 2.72
CA ASN A 257 24.92 28.62 1.42
C ASN A 257 24.31 30.02 1.34
N GLU A 258 23.49 30.41 2.33
CA GLU A 258 22.82 31.72 2.43
C GLU A 258 23.63 32.74 3.24
N ALA A 259 24.71 32.30 3.89
CA ALA A 259 25.68 33.15 4.60
C ALA A 259 26.97 33.36 3.77
N ASP A 260 28.01 33.98 4.33
CA ASP A 260 29.31 34.10 3.66
C ASP A 260 29.91 32.71 3.34
N ARG A 261 29.83 32.34 2.06
CA ARG A 261 30.25 31.04 1.54
C ARG A 261 31.77 30.85 1.62
N GLU A 262 32.56 31.93 1.55
CA GLU A 262 34.02 31.83 1.65
C GLU A 262 34.44 31.60 3.12
N LEU A 263 33.79 32.28 4.06
CA LEU A 263 33.93 32.03 5.50
C LEU A 263 33.57 30.57 5.82
N TRP A 264 32.38 30.12 5.42
CA TRP A 264 31.94 28.73 5.66
C TRP A 264 32.85 27.72 5.00
N ARG A 265 33.31 27.93 3.76
CA ARG A 265 34.27 27.05 3.08
C ARG A 265 35.56 26.87 3.88
N ASN A 266 36.06 27.94 4.51
CA ASN A 266 37.28 27.93 5.28
C ASN A 266 37.12 27.31 6.68
N GLU A 267 35.98 27.57 7.34
CA GLU A 267 35.73 27.17 8.73
C GLU A 267 34.96 25.85 8.89
N LEU A 268 34.29 25.32 7.86
CA LEU A 268 33.44 24.12 7.95
C LEU A 268 34.13 22.92 8.60
N ALA A 269 35.38 22.65 8.20
CA ALA A 269 36.17 21.56 8.78
C ALA A 269 36.55 21.81 10.24
N SER A 270 36.81 23.08 10.61
CA SER A 270 37.12 23.51 11.98
C SER A 270 35.92 23.31 12.90
N VAL A 271 34.73 23.77 12.48
CA VAL A 271 33.47 23.60 13.22
C VAL A 271 33.18 22.12 13.48
N ALA A 272 33.25 21.28 12.43
CA ALA A 272 33.02 19.85 12.56
C ALA A 272 34.08 19.15 13.45
N GLU A 273 35.33 19.59 13.43
CA GLU A 273 36.40 19.05 14.28
C GLU A 273 36.24 19.43 15.76
N GLN A 274 35.78 20.66 16.04
CA GLN A 274 35.51 21.11 17.40
C GLN A 274 34.37 20.32 18.05
N VAL A 275 33.23 20.15 17.36
CA VAL A 275 32.08 19.38 17.87
C VAL A 275 32.45 17.92 18.12
N LYS A 276 33.28 17.30 17.29
CA LYS A 276 33.71 15.89 17.44
C LYS A 276 34.34 15.56 18.79
N ASN A 277 34.93 16.55 19.47
CA ASN A 277 35.55 16.38 20.78
C ASN A 277 34.53 16.16 21.91
N TYR A 278 33.25 16.40 21.66
CA TYR A 278 32.15 16.26 22.61
C TYR A 278 31.32 15.03 22.23
N SER A 279 31.10 14.10 23.17
CA SER A 279 30.42 12.82 22.91
C SER A 279 28.89 12.91 22.88
N TYR A 280 28.35 13.89 23.59
CA TYR A 280 26.92 14.17 23.71
C TYR A 280 26.51 15.40 22.90
N VAL A 281 27.25 15.73 21.84
CA VAL A 281 26.88 16.80 20.90
C VAL A 281 26.95 16.27 19.47
N GLY A 282 25.87 16.45 18.71
CA GLY A 282 25.77 16.15 17.28
C GLY A 282 25.60 17.43 16.47
N LEU A 283 26.28 17.54 15.33
CA LEU A 283 26.18 18.68 14.41
C LEU A 283 25.43 18.28 13.14
N ALA A 284 24.45 19.07 12.71
CA ALA A 284 23.86 18.98 11.39
C ALA A 284 23.98 20.33 10.67
N LEU A 285 24.44 20.29 9.42
CA LEU A 285 24.59 21.47 8.56
C LEU A 285 23.76 21.25 7.30
N SER A 286 22.95 22.23 6.89
CA SER A 286 22.18 22.15 5.65
C SER A 286 22.78 23.02 4.55
N CYS A 287 22.76 22.54 3.31
CA CYS A 287 23.25 23.27 2.14
C CYS A 287 22.44 22.93 0.88
N ARG A 288 22.16 23.93 0.03
CA ARG A 288 21.53 23.71 -1.27
C ARG A 288 22.54 23.18 -2.29
N THR A 289 22.14 22.18 -3.07
CA THR A 289 22.89 21.79 -4.28
C THR A 289 22.62 22.82 -5.40
N PRO A 290 23.62 23.22 -6.22
CA PRO A 290 25.02 22.75 -6.25
C PRO A 290 26.02 23.60 -5.40
N PHE A 291 25.55 24.46 -4.50
CA PHE A 291 26.43 25.33 -3.70
C PHE A 291 27.29 24.55 -2.70
N ASP A 292 26.88 23.33 -2.37
CA ASP A 292 27.70 22.39 -1.62
C ASP A 292 29.08 22.20 -2.24
N GLU A 293 29.22 22.22 -3.56
CA GLU A 293 30.52 22.07 -4.24
C GLU A 293 31.48 23.26 -3.99
N GLN A 294 30.96 24.45 -3.69
CA GLN A 294 31.77 25.63 -3.36
C GLN A 294 32.22 25.62 -1.90
N ILE A 295 31.38 25.11 -1.01
CA ILE A 295 31.55 25.19 0.45
C ILE A 295 32.24 23.94 0.99
N LEU A 296 31.85 22.76 0.51
CA LEU A 296 32.33 21.46 0.98
C LEU A 296 33.70 21.14 0.35
N THR A 297 34.77 21.52 1.05
CA THR A 297 36.13 21.15 0.67
C THR A 297 36.42 19.67 0.93
N SER A 298 37.38 19.07 0.22
CA SER A 298 37.84 17.70 0.47
C SER A 298 38.37 17.47 1.90
N LYS A 299 38.81 18.54 2.58
CA LYS A 299 39.14 18.48 4.01
C LYS A 299 37.87 18.29 4.85
N ALA A 300 36.82 19.07 4.59
CA ALA A 300 35.55 18.99 5.31
C ALA A 300 34.76 17.70 5.03
N GLU A 301 34.82 17.15 3.81
CA GLU A 301 34.17 15.88 3.44
C GLU A 301 34.56 14.72 4.34
N ASN A 302 35.83 14.66 4.78
CA ASN A 302 36.30 13.61 5.69
C ASN A 302 35.73 13.73 7.10
N HIS A 303 35.11 14.88 7.43
CA HIS A 303 34.56 15.15 8.74
C HIS A 303 33.04 15.03 8.81
N LEU A 304 32.34 15.07 7.66
CA LEU A 304 30.89 15.16 7.58
C LEU A 304 30.30 13.96 6.83
N VAL A 305 29.25 13.37 7.39
CA VAL A 305 28.47 12.33 6.71
C VAL A 305 27.43 13.03 5.84
N GLN A 306 27.50 12.83 4.52
CA GLN A 306 26.57 13.46 3.59
C GLN A 306 25.26 12.67 3.52
N VAL A 307 24.13 13.38 3.62
CA VAL A 307 22.77 12.85 3.45
C VAL A 307 22.03 13.76 2.47
N GLU A 308 21.27 13.18 1.56
CA GLU A 308 20.51 13.92 0.54
C GLU A 308 19.03 13.96 0.90
N HIS A 309 18.41 15.14 0.86
CA HIS A 309 16.98 15.36 1.07
C HIS A 309 16.27 15.51 -0.28
N ARG A 310 15.49 14.49 -0.65
CA ARG A 310 14.85 14.39 -1.97
C ARG A 310 13.41 14.91 -2.06
N GLY A 311 12.82 15.31 -0.93
CA GLY A 311 11.42 15.75 -0.88
C GLY A 311 10.52 14.57 -0.54
N PHE A 312 9.30 14.51 -1.09
CA PHE A 312 8.36 13.40 -0.86
C PHE A 312 8.52 12.26 -1.85
N GLU A 313 9.71 12.12 -2.45
CA GLU A 313 10.03 10.95 -3.25
C GLU A 313 9.76 9.70 -2.38
N GLU A 314 9.00 8.74 -2.92
CA GLU A 314 8.52 7.52 -2.24
C GLU A 314 7.32 7.65 -1.30
N ASN A 315 6.82 8.86 -1.01
CA ASN A 315 5.60 9.09 -0.20
C ASN A 315 4.67 10.12 -0.86
N GLU A 316 4.61 10.15 -2.20
CA GLU A 316 4.01 11.25 -2.95
C GLU A 316 2.51 11.43 -2.69
N PHE A 317 1.76 10.33 -2.62
CA PHE A 317 0.29 10.38 -2.49
C PHE A 317 -0.15 10.72 -1.08
N ASP A 318 0.47 10.10 -0.07
CA ASP A 318 0.19 10.44 1.32
C ASP A 318 0.54 11.92 1.57
N ALA A 319 1.67 12.40 1.02
CA ALA A 319 2.01 13.82 1.06
C ALA A 319 0.99 14.73 0.34
N GLN A 320 0.47 14.33 -0.82
CA GLN A 320 -0.53 15.10 -1.55
C GLN A 320 -1.83 15.26 -0.77
N ILE A 321 -2.32 14.18 -0.17
CA ILE A 321 -3.57 14.16 0.60
C ILE A 321 -3.44 15.08 1.82
N GLU A 322 -2.37 14.92 2.60
CA GLU A 322 -2.09 15.76 3.77
C GLU A 322 -2.01 17.25 3.41
N PHE A 323 -1.42 17.58 2.24
CA PHE A 323 -1.39 18.96 1.76
C PHE A 323 -2.79 19.47 1.41
N PHE A 324 -3.61 18.69 0.70
CA PHE A 324 -4.95 19.13 0.34
C PHE A 324 -5.84 19.34 1.57
N ASP A 325 -5.78 18.41 2.52
CA ASP A 325 -6.52 18.51 3.79
C ASP A 325 -6.08 19.74 4.59
N TYR A 326 -4.77 20.01 4.69
CA TYR A 326 -4.24 21.19 5.40
C TYR A 326 -4.74 22.52 4.79
N TYR A 327 -4.76 22.63 3.46
CA TYR A 327 -5.19 23.86 2.78
C TYR A 327 -6.72 23.97 2.59
N ASP A 328 -7.49 23.03 3.15
CA ASP A 328 -8.95 22.91 2.94
C ASP A 328 -9.30 22.90 1.43
N VAL A 329 -8.47 22.18 0.66
CA VAL A 329 -8.64 21.96 -0.77
C VAL A 329 -9.27 20.59 -0.97
N PRO A 330 -10.31 20.44 -1.81
CA PRO A 330 -10.90 19.12 -2.03
C PRO A 330 -9.88 18.15 -2.64
N ALA A 331 -9.91 16.91 -2.18
CA ALA A 331 -9.05 15.85 -2.72
C ALA A 331 -9.24 15.73 -4.26
N PRO A 332 -8.16 15.42 -5.00
CA PRO A 332 -8.25 15.35 -6.44
C PRO A 332 -9.06 14.12 -6.87
N HIS A 333 -10.13 14.34 -7.64
CA HIS A 333 -10.88 13.23 -8.27
C HIS A 333 -10.12 12.60 -9.47
N VAL A 334 -8.84 12.93 -9.67
CA VAL A 334 -7.97 12.40 -10.73
C VAL A 334 -6.55 12.34 -10.15
N PRO A 335 -5.80 11.24 -10.29
CA PRO A 335 -4.50 11.11 -9.65
C PRO A 335 -3.47 12.11 -10.22
N LEU A 336 -2.69 12.74 -9.34
CA LEU A 336 -1.64 13.69 -9.69
C LEU A 336 -0.29 12.95 -9.83
N LEU A 337 -0.11 12.32 -10.98
CA LEU A 337 0.93 11.33 -11.22
C LEU A 337 2.33 11.89 -11.55
N THR A 338 2.47 13.19 -11.83
CA THR A 338 3.74 13.74 -12.30
C THR A 338 4.70 14.06 -11.14
N PRO A 339 6.04 13.91 -11.29
CA PRO A 339 7.02 14.12 -10.22
C PRO A 339 7.01 15.52 -9.58
N GLU A 340 6.46 16.51 -10.27
CA GLU A 340 6.32 17.88 -9.75
C GLU A 340 5.38 17.92 -8.55
N PHE A 341 4.32 17.10 -8.55
CA PHE A 341 3.40 16.96 -7.42
C PHE A 341 4.02 16.20 -6.24
N SER A 342 5.27 15.76 -6.34
CA SER A 342 6.06 15.17 -5.25
C SER A 342 6.93 16.21 -4.53
N ARG A 343 6.98 17.45 -5.04
CA ARG A 343 7.80 18.54 -4.46
C ARG A 343 6.94 19.36 -3.48
N PRO A 344 7.28 19.43 -2.18
CA PRO A 344 6.45 20.10 -1.17
C PRO A 344 6.08 21.53 -1.52
N LEU A 345 7.05 22.30 -2.04
CA LEU A 345 6.79 23.69 -2.39
C LEU A 345 5.85 23.82 -3.60
N PHE A 346 5.93 22.91 -4.57
CA PHE A 346 5.00 22.91 -5.71
C PHE A 346 3.56 22.60 -5.24
N LEU A 347 3.39 21.62 -4.34
CA LEU A 347 2.08 21.31 -3.76
C LEU A 347 1.52 22.49 -2.97
N LYS A 348 2.33 23.14 -2.12
CA LYS A 348 1.94 24.37 -1.41
C LYS A 348 1.41 25.42 -2.36
N ILE A 349 2.16 25.72 -3.42
CA ILE A 349 1.78 26.73 -4.44
C ILE A 349 0.47 26.36 -5.13
N LEU A 350 0.31 25.09 -5.51
CA LEU A 350 -0.89 24.61 -6.15
C LEU A 350 -2.10 24.77 -5.21
N CYS A 351 -1.97 24.37 -3.95
CA CYS A 351 -3.03 24.45 -2.97
C CYS A 351 -3.42 25.91 -2.68
N GLU A 352 -2.44 26.79 -2.43
CA GLU A 352 -2.68 28.23 -2.25
C GLU A 352 -3.39 28.86 -3.46
N ALA A 353 -3.03 28.46 -4.68
CA ALA A 353 -3.68 28.90 -5.91
C ALA A 353 -5.13 28.38 -6.05
N ILE A 354 -5.47 27.26 -5.39
CA ILE A 354 -6.82 26.69 -5.34
C ILE A 354 -7.64 27.38 -4.25
N THR A 355 -7.16 27.48 -3.01
CA THR A 355 -7.89 28.01 -1.85
C THR A 355 -8.40 29.45 -2.07
N ARG A 356 -7.73 30.24 -2.91
CA ARG A 356 -8.14 31.61 -3.26
C ARG A 356 -9.30 31.69 -4.26
N ARG A 357 -9.77 30.56 -4.78
CA ARG A 357 -10.94 30.47 -5.64
C ARG A 357 -12.18 30.20 -4.81
N ASP A 358 -13.33 30.63 -5.32
CA ASP A 358 -14.61 30.24 -4.75
C ASP A 358 -14.69 28.70 -4.72
N GLN A 359 -15.22 28.12 -3.63
CA GLN A 359 -15.30 26.66 -3.44
C GLN A 359 -15.93 25.93 -4.64
N SER A 360 -16.88 26.55 -5.34
CA SER A 360 -17.50 25.99 -6.55
C SER A 360 -16.55 25.81 -7.73
N ASP A 361 -15.45 26.57 -7.77
CA ASP A 361 -14.50 26.63 -8.89
C ASP A 361 -13.19 25.88 -8.61
N GLN A 362 -12.92 25.54 -7.34
CA GLN A 362 -11.72 24.84 -6.90
C GLN A 362 -11.57 23.49 -7.61
N GLN A 363 -12.63 22.68 -7.58
CA GLN A 363 -12.61 21.35 -8.18
C GLN A 363 -12.50 21.37 -9.71
N GLY A 364 -13.14 22.35 -10.35
CA GLY A 364 -13.01 22.56 -11.79
C GLY A 364 -11.58 22.95 -12.19
N TYR A 365 -10.92 23.80 -11.39
CA TYR A 365 -9.54 24.19 -11.62
C TYR A 365 -8.58 23.02 -11.43
N LEU A 366 -8.69 22.28 -10.34
CA LEU A 366 -7.86 21.11 -10.05
C LEU A 366 -7.98 20.04 -11.15
N ARG A 367 -9.22 19.73 -11.58
CA ARG A 367 -9.46 18.84 -12.74
C ARG A 367 -8.80 19.36 -14.02
N SER A 368 -8.85 20.67 -14.29
CA SER A 368 -8.23 21.25 -15.48
C SER A 368 -6.69 21.20 -15.46
N VAL A 369 -6.09 21.22 -14.27
CA VAL A 369 -4.65 21.03 -14.07
C VAL A 369 -4.28 19.54 -14.24
N ALA A 370 -4.98 18.65 -13.54
CA ALA A 370 -4.74 17.20 -13.60
C ALA A 370 -4.93 16.61 -15.02
N SER A 371 -5.88 17.14 -15.78
CA SER A 371 -6.16 16.72 -17.17
C SER A 371 -5.23 17.32 -18.23
N GLY A 372 -4.28 18.19 -17.85
CA GLY A 372 -3.39 18.88 -18.80
C GLY A 372 -4.08 19.96 -19.65
N GLN A 373 -5.34 20.31 -19.36
CA GLN A 373 -6.07 21.38 -20.06
C GLN A 373 -5.53 22.78 -19.73
N ARG A 374 -4.96 22.97 -18.54
CA ARG A 374 -4.25 24.19 -18.16
C ARG A 374 -2.78 24.08 -18.51
N SER A 375 -2.26 25.13 -19.16
CA SER A 375 -0.83 25.16 -19.48
C SER A 375 0.00 25.37 -18.22
N MET A 376 1.21 24.81 -18.18
CA MET A 376 2.14 25.00 -17.08
C MET A 376 2.39 26.49 -16.75
N THR A 377 2.35 27.33 -17.78
CA THR A 377 2.48 28.79 -17.64
C THR A 377 1.31 29.43 -16.90
N ASP A 378 0.11 28.83 -16.93
CA ASP A 378 -1.05 29.34 -16.19
C ASP A 378 -0.80 29.21 -14.68
N ILE A 379 -0.34 28.03 -14.25
CA ILE A 379 0.05 27.74 -12.86
C ILE A 379 1.15 28.69 -12.41
N LEU A 380 2.18 28.85 -13.25
CA LEU A 380 3.29 29.76 -12.96
C LEU A 380 2.87 31.24 -12.93
N GLU A 381 2.01 31.71 -13.84
CA GLU A 381 1.53 33.10 -13.79
C GLU A 381 0.81 33.37 -12.47
N HIS A 382 0.04 32.40 -11.98
CA HIS A 382 -0.60 32.50 -10.68
C HIS A 382 0.45 32.59 -9.57
N PHE A 383 1.39 31.64 -9.50
CA PHE A 383 2.49 31.67 -8.54
C PHE A 383 3.28 32.99 -8.53
N ALA A 384 3.67 33.47 -9.70
CA ALA A 384 4.44 34.70 -9.84
C ALA A 384 3.68 35.95 -9.38
N ARG A 385 2.35 35.92 -9.49
CA ARG A 385 1.49 37.00 -8.97
C ARG A 385 1.32 36.92 -7.47
N GLU A 386 1.29 35.71 -6.93
CA GLU A 386 1.11 35.44 -5.51
C GLU A 386 2.27 35.97 -4.67
N ILE A 387 3.48 35.45 -4.91
CA ILE A 387 4.67 35.98 -4.24
C ILE A 387 4.94 37.43 -4.67
N GLY A 388 4.62 37.74 -5.92
CA GLY A 388 4.83 39.08 -6.47
C GLY A 388 4.01 40.16 -5.77
N GLU A 389 2.88 39.87 -5.13
CA GLU A 389 2.00 40.92 -4.56
C GLU A 389 2.67 41.71 -3.43
N ASP A 390 3.33 41.03 -2.49
CA ASP A 390 4.03 41.68 -1.38
C ASP A 390 5.30 42.40 -1.86
N ILE A 391 6.06 41.78 -2.77
CA ILE A 391 7.23 42.39 -3.40
C ILE A 391 6.82 43.65 -4.19
N GLU A 392 5.73 43.58 -4.95
CA GLU A 392 5.21 44.70 -5.71
C GLU A 392 4.78 45.84 -4.78
N ALA A 393 4.20 45.53 -3.63
CA ALA A 393 3.83 46.52 -2.62
C ALA A 393 5.06 47.19 -1.97
N ASP A 394 6.04 46.40 -1.53
CA ASP A 394 7.26 46.88 -0.84
C ASP A 394 8.08 47.83 -1.72
N TYR A 395 8.13 47.56 -3.03
CA TYR A 395 8.88 48.35 -4.00
C TYR A 395 8.03 49.38 -4.77
N GLY A 396 6.72 49.43 -4.51
CA GLY A 396 5.78 50.37 -5.15
C GLY A 396 5.60 50.13 -6.66
N LEU A 397 5.65 48.87 -7.08
CA LEU A 397 5.52 48.45 -8.47
C LEU A 397 4.05 48.37 -8.92
N SER A 398 3.84 48.33 -10.23
CA SER A 398 2.50 48.12 -10.80
C SER A 398 2.12 46.65 -10.76
N ARG A 399 0.82 46.37 -10.61
CA ARG A 399 0.29 44.99 -10.56
C ARG A 399 0.85 44.10 -11.68
N LYS A 400 1.32 42.90 -11.35
CA LYS A 400 1.96 41.93 -12.25
C LYS A 400 3.33 42.38 -12.80
N ALA A 401 4.01 43.33 -12.17
CA ALA A 401 5.37 43.71 -12.55
C ALA A 401 6.33 42.53 -12.39
N CYS A 402 6.25 41.76 -11.31
CA CYS A 402 7.09 40.58 -11.09
C CYS A 402 6.90 39.56 -12.22
N TRP A 403 5.66 39.27 -12.60
CA TRP A 403 5.37 38.40 -13.75
C TRP A 403 5.94 38.93 -15.07
N ARG A 404 5.88 40.25 -15.31
CA ARG A 404 6.43 40.86 -16.52
C ARG A 404 7.97 40.87 -16.53
N ILE A 405 8.61 40.98 -15.37
CA ILE A 405 10.07 40.81 -15.23
C ILE A 405 10.45 39.38 -15.62
N LEU A 406 9.75 38.38 -15.08
CA LEU A 406 10.02 36.97 -15.34
C LEU A 406 9.79 36.61 -16.81
N LYS A 407 8.59 36.91 -17.33
CA LYS A 407 8.16 36.51 -18.66
C LYS A 407 8.69 37.42 -19.78
N GLY A 408 8.70 38.73 -19.58
CA GLY A 408 8.90 39.72 -20.64
C GLY A 408 7.60 40.35 -21.17
N THR A 409 7.72 41.48 -21.88
CA THR A 409 6.61 42.25 -22.46
C THR A 409 6.71 42.35 -23.98
N SER A 410 5.77 41.73 -24.69
CA SER A 410 5.77 41.63 -26.16
C SER A 410 5.46 42.94 -26.92
N THR A 411 5.59 44.12 -26.31
CA THR A 411 5.10 45.40 -26.88
C THR A 411 6.19 46.45 -27.17
N GLY A 412 7.48 46.14 -26.97
CA GLY A 412 8.60 47.04 -27.27
C GLY A 412 9.41 46.64 -28.53
N PRO A 413 10.13 47.58 -29.17
CA PRO A 413 10.97 47.33 -30.35
C PRO A 413 12.32 46.64 -30.05
N THR A 414 12.58 46.27 -28.78
CA THR A 414 13.79 45.58 -28.35
C THR A 414 13.44 44.18 -27.86
N HIS A 415 13.95 43.16 -28.54
CA HIS A 415 13.64 41.73 -28.35
C HIS A 415 14.10 41.12 -27.01
N ARG A 416 14.85 41.88 -26.18
CA ARG A 416 15.34 41.47 -24.85
C ARG A 416 14.45 41.95 -23.70
N SER A 417 13.16 41.63 -23.70
CA SER A 417 12.30 42.01 -22.56
C SER A 417 12.14 40.84 -21.60
N GLY A 418 12.48 41.03 -20.32
CA GLY A 418 12.31 40.05 -19.25
C GLY A 418 13.33 38.91 -19.26
N ILE A 419 13.35 38.14 -18.17
CA ILE A 419 14.35 37.10 -17.89
C ILE A 419 14.23 35.92 -18.87
N ALA A 420 13.02 35.42 -19.11
CA ALA A 420 12.80 34.31 -20.05
C ALA A 420 13.18 34.66 -21.50
N GLY A 421 13.02 35.93 -21.90
CA GLY A 421 13.44 36.39 -23.23
C GLY A 421 14.96 36.36 -23.39
N ILE A 422 15.70 36.77 -22.35
CA ILE A 422 17.17 36.70 -22.34
C ILE A 422 17.64 35.24 -22.39
N MET A 423 17.05 34.37 -21.58
CA MET A 423 17.31 32.92 -21.60
C MET A 423 17.07 32.31 -22.99
N ALA A 424 15.98 32.70 -23.66
CA ALA A 424 15.68 32.23 -25.01
C ALA A 424 16.70 32.71 -26.06
N ASP A 425 17.11 33.98 -26.00
CA ASP A 425 18.10 34.56 -26.94
C ASP A 425 19.45 33.83 -26.86
N GLU A 426 19.91 33.52 -25.64
CA GLU A 426 21.19 32.87 -25.39
C GLU A 426 21.10 31.32 -25.44
N MET A 427 19.87 30.76 -25.49
CA MET A 427 19.57 29.32 -25.42
C MET A 427 20.08 28.65 -24.15
N GLU A 428 19.91 29.33 -23.02
CA GLU A 428 20.35 28.88 -21.71
C GLU A 428 19.17 28.91 -20.73
N GLU A 429 19.15 27.99 -19.76
CA GLU A 429 18.14 27.96 -18.69
C GLU A 429 18.45 28.93 -17.53
N PHE A 430 19.39 29.87 -17.73
CA PHE A 430 19.86 30.82 -16.71
C PHE A 430 20.21 32.18 -17.34
N VAL A 431 20.42 33.19 -16.49
CA VAL A 431 20.95 34.53 -16.84
C VAL A 431 22.01 34.94 -15.83
N THR A 432 22.91 35.87 -16.21
CA THR A 432 23.80 36.50 -15.23
C THR A 432 23.00 37.39 -14.28
N LYS A 433 23.53 37.65 -13.07
CA LYS A 433 22.88 38.57 -12.12
C LYS A 433 22.74 39.97 -12.72
N GLU A 434 23.74 40.41 -13.49
CA GLU A 434 23.72 41.68 -14.22
C GLU A 434 22.58 41.74 -15.26
N ASP A 435 22.40 40.67 -16.03
CA ASP A 435 21.31 40.60 -17.02
C ASP A 435 19.93 40.59 -16.36
N ALA A 436 19.79 39.90 -15.22
CA ALA A 436 18.55 39.92 -14.42
C ALA A 436 18.25 41.33 -13.88
N VAL A 437 19.25 42.03 -13.38
CA VAL A 437 19.12 43.43 -12.92
C VAL A 437 18.75 44.36 -14.06
N ASP A 438 19.33 44.17 -15.24
CA ASP A 438 18.98 44.95 -16.42
C ASP A 438 17.53 44.66 -16.88
N ALA A 439 17.06 43.42 -16.81
CA ALA A 439 15.65 43.07 -17.04
C ALA A 439 14.71 43.78 -16.05
N ILE A 440 15.06 43.79 -14.76
CA ILE A 440 14.32 44.49 -13.70
C ILE A 440 14.26 46.00 -13.99
N LYS A 441 15.40 46.62 -14.31
CA LYS A 441 15.49 48.05 -14.61
C LYS A 441 14.63 48.43 -15.82
N ASN A 442 14.64 47.60 -16.86
CA ASN A 442 13.87 47.82 -18.07
C ASN A 442 12.35 47.80 -17.80
N GLU A 443 11.89 46.89 -16.94
CA GLU A 443 10.46 46.75 -16.62
C GLU A 443 9.98 47.76 -15.56
N THR A 444 10.81 48.09 -14.57
CA THR A 444 10.39 48.88 -13.39
C THR A 444 10.88 50.33 -13.39
N SER A 445 11.91 50.66 -14.18
CA SER A 445 12.63 51.93 -14.13
C SER A 445 13.29 52.25 -12.76
N LEU A 446 13.51 51.24 -11.91
CA LEU A 446 14.21 51.42 -10.63
C LEU A 446 15.69 51.81 -10.83
N PRO A 447 16.28 52.62 -9.92
CA PRO A 447 17.72 52.83 -9.88
C PRO A 447 18.48 51.53 -9.60
N GLU A 448 19.69 51.39 -10.13
CA GLU A 448 20.50 50.17 -10.06
C GLU A 448 20.64 49.56 -8.65
N PRO A 449 20.94 50.33 -7.57
CA PRO A 449 21.02 49.74 -6.22
C PRO A 449 19.69 49.11 -5.74
N LYS A 450 18.54 49.67 -6.15
CA LYS A 450 17.23 49.11 -5.81
C LYS A 450 16.84 47.93 -6.69
N ALA A 451 17.41 47.84 -7.89
CA ALA A 451 17.18 46.71 -8.78
C ALA A 451 17.96 45.46 -8.30
N TRP A 452 19.16 45.65 -7.75
CA TRP A 452 19.89 44.60 -7.01
C TRP A 452 19.09 44.13 -5.80
N ASP A 453 18.65 45.05 -4.95
CA ASP A 453 17.84 44.75 -3.77
C ASP A 453 16.53 44.01 -4.13
N LEU A 454 15.87 44.40 -5.23
CA LEU A 454 14.70 43.69 -5.73
C LEU A 454 15.05 42.30 -6.28
N LEU A 455 16.19 42.11 -6.95
CA LEU A 455 16.64 40.79 -7.39
C LEU A 455 16.85 39.87 -6.19
N ASP A 456 17.55 40.34 -5.16
CA ASP A 456 17.80 39.59 -3.93
C ASP A 456 16.48 39.23 -3.25
N ARG A 457 15.51 40.16 -3.22
CA ARG A 457 14.17 39.89 -2.70
C ARG A 457 13.41 38.85 -3.53
N MET A 458 13.46 38.94 -4.86
CA MET A 458 12.83 37.95 -5.75
C MET A 458 13.46 36.55 -5.60
N ILE A 459 14.74 36.46 -5.27
CA ILE A 459 15.42 35.20 -4.97
C ILE A 459 15.00 34.65 -3.60
N SER A 460 15.01 35.50 -2.57
CA SER A 460 14.66 35.14 -1.19
C SER A 460 13.22 34.62 -1.09
N ASP A 461 12.28 35.31 -1.72
CA ASP A 461 10.86 34.95 -1.69
C ASP A 461 10.52 33.84 -2.70
N GLY A 462 11.48 33.38 -3.51
CA GLY A 462 11.33 32.19 -4.36
C GLY A 462 10.71 32.41 -5.74
N LEU A 463 10.72 33.63 -6.28
CA LEU A 463 10.39 33.90 -7.69
C LEU A 463 11.53 33.53 -8.65
N LEU A 464 12.77 33.60 -8.16
CA LEU A 464 14.00 33.26 -8.86
C LEU A 464 14.87 32.38 -7.97
N ALA A 465 15.79 31.62 -8.57
CA ALA A 465 16.74 30.81 -7.84
C ALA A 465 18.16 31.06 -8.33
N GLU A 466 19.12 31.10 -7.42
CA GLU A 466 20.53 31.12 -7.77
C GLU A 466 21.06 29.71 -8.04
N THR A 467 22.00 29.59 -8.97
CA THR A 467 22.74 28.36 -9.23
C THR A 467 24.15 28.67 -9.72
N LEU A 468 24.94 27.63 -9.95
CA LEU A 468 26.32 27.72 -10.45
C LEU A 468 26.38 27.27 -11.90
N HIS A 469 26.88 28.15 -12.76
CA HIS A 469 27.24 27.81 -14.13
C HIS A 469 28.74 27.59 -14.25
N ARG A 470 29.15 26.52 -14.92
CA ARG A 470 30.56 26.15 -15.11
C ARG A 470 30.98 26.43 -16.56
N ASN A 471 31.65 27.56 -16.79
CA ASN A 471 32.31 27.88 -18.06
C ASN A 471 33.65 28.59 -17.81
N GLN A 472 34.77 28.05 -18.33
CA GLN A 472 36.15 28.54 -18.10
C GLN A 472 36.47 28.99 -16.64
N GLY A 473 35.65 28.56 -15.67
CA GLY A 473 35.45 29.13 -14.33
C GLY A 473 34.05 28.75 -13.79
N THR A 474 33.77 29.04 -12.51
CA THR A 474 32.43 28.86 -11.90
C THR A 474 31.86 30.23 -11.60
N THR A 475 30.71 30.56 -12.19
CA THR A 475 30.01 31.84 -12.00
C THR A 475 28.62 31.61 -11.44
N GLU A 476 28.18 32.48 -10.55
CA GLU A 476 26.81 32.50 -10.07
C GLU A 476 25.88 33.07 -11.12
N VAL A 477 24.76 32.39 -11.31
CA VAL A 477 23.73 32.76 -12.28
C VAL A 477 22.36 32.62 -11.65
N VAL A 478 21.37 33.25 -12.27
CA VAL A 478 19.97 33.25 -11.83
C VAL A 478 19.15 32.44 -12.81
N ARG A 479 18.26 31.59 -12.31
CA ARG A 479 17.33 30.79 -13.11
C ARG A 479 15.93 30.80 -12.52
N PHE A 480 14.98 30.20 -13.24
CA PHE A 480 13.68 29.90 -12.67
C PHE A 480 13.80 28.81 -11.58
N PRO A 481 13.06 28.92 -10.46
CA PRO A 481 13.13 27.95 -9.37
C PRO A 481 12.66 26.53 -9.76
N TYR A 482 11.75 26.47 -10.74
CA TYR A 482 11.22 25.23 -11.30
C TYR A 482 11.65 25.10 -12.75
N GLN A 483 12.48 24.10 -13.06
CA GLN A 483 13.06 23.90 -14.39
C GLN A 483 11.96 23.80 -15.46
N ARG A 484 11.01 22.87 -15.31
CA ARG A 484 9.87 22.75 -16.25
C ARG A 484 9.12 24.06 -16.49
N PHE A 485 8.93 24.87 -15.44
CA PHE A 485 8.26 26.17 -15.58
C PHE A 485 9.07 27.12 -16.47
N GLY A 486 10.38 27.19 -16.20
CA GLY A 486 11.32 27.92 -17.04
C GLY A 486 11.27 27.43 -18.48
N ASP A 487 11.37 26.11 -18.67
CA ASP A 487 11.41 25.48 -19.99
C ASP A 487 10.22 25.87 -20.84
N HIS A 488 9.01 25.80 -20.27
CA HIS A 488 7.79 26.19 -20.98
C HIS A 488 7.78 27.68 -21.34
N ILE A 489 8.17 28.63 -20.46
CA ILE A 489 8.19 30.04 -20.86
C ILE A 489 9.26 30.32 -21.91
N ILE A 490 10.45 29.75 -21.75
CA ILE A 490 11.57 29.91 -22.69
C ILE A 490 11.18 29.33 -24.06
N ALA A 491 10.63 28.11 -24.09
CA ALA A 491 10.12 27.46 -25.30
C ALA A 491 9.08 28.33 -26.02
N ARG A 492 8.19 29.01 -25.28
CA ARG A 492 7.20 29.92 -25.89
C ARG A 492 7.83 31.11 -26.60
N HIS A 493 8.92 31.67 -26.07
CA HIS A 493 9.70 32.75 -26.70
C HIS A 493 10.41 32.24 -27.95
N LEU A 494 11.13 31.12 -27.83
CA LEU A 494 11.81 30.47 -28.95
C LEU A 494 10.86 30.16 -30.11
N LEU A 495 9.66 29.64 -29.82
CA LEU A 495 8.63 29.40 -30.83
C LEU A 495 8.04 30.69 -31.40
N ALA A 496 7.83 31.72 -30.58
CA ALA A 496 7.30 33.00 -31.07
C ALA A 496 8.26 33.69 -32.05
N GLU A 497 9.55 33.59 -31.81
CA GLU A 497 10.58 34.25 -32.62
C GLU A 497 11.02 33.41 -33.83
N HIS A 498 11.25 32.11 -33.63
CA HIS A 498 11.96 31.28 -34.62
C HIS A 498 11.06 30.31 -35.39
N LEU A 499 9.83 30.06 -34.96
CA LEU A 499 8.89 29.20 -35.70
C LEU A 499 8.16 30.00 -36.78
N ASN A 500 8.52 29.77 -38.05
CA ASN A 500 7.75 30.32 -39.16
C ASN A 500 6.53 29.42 -39.44
N THR A 501 5.34 30.02 -39.36
CA THR A 501 4.04 29.33 -39.52
C THR A 501 3.33 29.70 -40.82
N ASP A 502 4.06 30.19 -41.83
CA ASP A 502 3.49 30.61 -43.12
C ASP A 502 3.10 29.42 -44.02
N SER A 503 3.79 28.28 -43.89
CA SER A 503 3.56 27.03 -44.64
C SER A 503 4.27 25.85 -43.97
N GLU A 504 3.88 24.61 -44.30
CA GLU A 504 4.56 23.40 -43.80
C GLU A 504 6.07 23.41 -44.10
N THR A 505 6.46 23.85 -45.31
CA THR A 505 7.87 23.93 -45.70
C THR A 505 8.65 24.92 -44.83
N ALA A 506 8.02 26.03 -44.45
CA ALA A 506 8.64 27.03 -43.59
C ALA A 506 8.80 26.52 -42.16
N VAL A 507 7.80 25.79 -41.64
CA VAL A 507 7.87 25.09 -40.36
C VAL A 507 9.05 24.11 -40.36
N ARG A 508 9.18 23.23 -41.36
CA ARG A 508 10.32 22.31 -41.47
C ARG A 508 11.67 23.02 -41.47
N ARG A 509 11.76 24.16 -42.16
CA ARG A 509 13.00 24.97 -42.24
C ARG A 509 13.36 25.63 -40.92
N SER A 510 12.41 25.86 -40.01
CA SER A 510 12.69 26.38 -38.67
C SER A 510 13.48 25.40 -37.79
N PHE A 511 13.36 24.09 -38.03
CA PHE A 511 14.08 23.03 -37.28
C PHE A 511 15.34 22.51 -37.99
N TYR A 512 15.83 23.22 -39.01
CA TYR A 512 17.09 22.83 -39.64
C TYR A 512 18.28 23.01 -38.70
N VAL A 513 19.33 22.21 -38.92
CA VAL A 513 20.57 22.15 -38.12
C VAL A 513 21.19 23.52 -37.79
N ASN A 514 21.07 24.48 -38.70
CA ASN A 514 21.64 25.82 -38.58
C ASN A 514 20.64 26.86 -38.03
N ARG A 515 19.55 26.41 -37.41
CA ARG A 515 18.52 27.25 -36.82
C ARG A 515 18.43 27.00 -35.30
N PRO A 516 18.08 28.03 -34.53
CA PRO A 516 17.79 27.96 -33.10
C PRO A 516 17.00 26.71 -32.66
N LEU A 517 15.76 26.55 -33.18
CA LEU A 517 14.90 25.44 -32.79
C LEU A 517 15.46 24.07 -33.20
N GLY A 518 16.30 24.00 -34.22
CA GLY A 518 16.97 22.76 -34.60
C GLY A 518 18.02 22.35 -33.57
N GLN A 519 18.77 23.32 -33.01
CA GLN A 519 19.91 23.10 -32.11
C GLN A 519 19.54 22.44 -30.78
N LEU A 520 18.30 22.64 -30.31
CA LEU A 520 17.78 21.98 -29.11
C LEU A 520 17.76 20.44 -29.22
N PHE A 521 17.77 19.91 -30.45
CA PHE A 521 17.79 18.47 -30.73
C PHE A 521 19.20 17.95 -31.06
N ASP A 522 20.25 18.66 -30.63
CA ASP A 522 21.62 18.16 -30.63
C ASP A 522 21.91 17.36 -29.34
N LEU A 523 22.77 16.34 -29.44
CA LEU A 523 23.12 15.50 -28.30
C LEU A 523 24.22 16.12 -27.45
N GLU A 524 24.17 15.83 -26.16
CA GLU A 524 25.26 16.09 -25.22
C GLU A 524 26.38 15.03 -25.36
N GLY A 525 27.56 15.29 -24.78
CA GLY A 525 28.80 14.56 -25.06
C GLY A 525 28.78 13.03 -24.95
N ASP A 526 27.88 12.45 -24.14
CA ASP A 526 27.73 10.98 -23.98
C ASP A 526 26.79 10.33 -25.04
N ASN A 527 26.16 11.15 -25.89
CA ASN A 527 25.18 10.80 -26.90
C ASN A 527 23.91 10.10 -26.38
N ARG A 528 23.57 10.23 -25.09
CA ARG A 528 22.40 9.58 -24.49
C ARG A 528 21.22 10.51 -24.27
N ARG A 529 21.43 11.82 -24.26
CA ARG A 529 20.39 12.84 -24.05
C ARG A 529 20.60 14.03 -24.98
N PHE A 530 19.54 14.79 -25.22
CA PHE A 530 19.68 16.11 -25.82
C PHE A 530 20.46 17.04 -24.88
N ALA A 531 21.15 18.03 -25.44
CA ALA A 531 21.90 19.01 -24.66
C ALA A 531 20.99 19.81 -23.71
N GLU A 532 19.77 20.14 -24.17
CA GLU A 532 18.75 20.85 -23.39
C GLU A 532 17.43 20.06 -23.43
N PRO A 533 17.31 18.94 -22.69
CA PRO A 533 16.19 18.01 -22.81
C PRO A 533 14.86 18.63 -22.36
N GLY A 534 14.85 19.47 -21.32
CA GLY A 534 13.65 20.15 -20.83
C GLY A 534 13.09 21.15 -21.85
N LEU A 535 13.96 21.96 -22.47
CA LEU A 535 13.57 22.82 -23.59
C LEU A 535 13.07 22.02 -24.80
N ALA A 536 13.72 20.91 -25.14
CA ALA A 536 13.30 20.05 -26.24
C ALA A 536 11.90 19.45 -26.00
N GLU A 537 11.63 18.97 -24.78
CA GLU A 537 10.32 18.51 -24.33
C GLU A 537 9.27 19.63 -24.40
N ALA A 538 9.54 20.79 -23.80
CA ALA A 538 8.60 21.91 -23.79
C ALA A 538 8.23 22.41 -25.20
N ILE A 539 9.21 22.41 -26.13
CA ILE A 539 8.97 22.69 -27.55
C ILE A 539 8.08 21.61 -28.18
N MET A 540 8.30 20.33 -27.86
CA MET A 540 7.49 19.22 -28.34
C MET A 540 6.05 19.30 -27.85
N VAL A 541 5.83 19.65 -26.58
CA VAL A 541 4.49 19.84 -25.98
C VAL A 541 3.73 20.99 -26.65
N GLU A 542 4.38 22.12 -26.89
CA GLU A 542 3.74 23.33 -27.45
C GLU A 542 3.56 23.26 -28.98
N PHE A 543 4.41 22.51 -29.69
CA PHE A 543 4.47 22.52 -31.16
C PHE A 543 3.12 22.22 -31.83
N PRO A 544 2.38 21.15 -31.47
CA PRO A 544 1.10 20.84 -32.12
C PRO A 544 0.11 22.00 -32.08
N GLN A 545 0.02 22.72 -30.95
CA GLN A 545 -0.84 23.89 -30.80
C GLN A 545 -0.39 25.06 -31.69
N ARG A 546 0.93 25.27 -31.83
CA ARG A 546 1.47 26.37 -32.65
C ARG A 546 1.25 26.16 -34.14
N VAL A 547 1.16 24.91 -34.59
CA VAL A 547 0.97 24.58 -36.01
C VAL A 547 -0.49 24.42 -36.42
N LYS A 548 -1.45 24.39 -35.46
CA LYS A 548 -2.91 24.38 -35.77
C LYS A 548 -3.34 25.50 -36.72
N ARG A 549 -2.67 26.66 -36.64
CA ARG A 549 -2.95 27.84 -37.48
C ARG A 549 -2.36 27.77 -38.89
N VAL A 550 -1.60 26.73 -39.23
CA VAL A 550 -0.94 26.57 -40.54
C VAL A 550 -1.86 25.78 -41.46
N ASN A 551 -2.50 26.44 -42.42
CA ASN A 551 -3.50 25.81 -43.32
C ASN A 551 -2.97 24.63 -44.14
N ASP A 552 -1.65 24.60 -44.40
CA ASP A 552 -1.02 23.56 -45.22
C ASP A 552 -0.68 22.29 -44.41
N ILE A 553 -0.86 22.30 -43.08
CA ILE A 553 -0.60 21.15 -42.20
C ILE A 553 -1.93 20.47 -41.84
N PRO A 554 -2.16 19.22 -42.26
CA PRO A 554 -3.36 18.47 -41.90
C PRO A 554 -3.61 18.39 -40.40
N ASP A 555 -4.87 18.29 -39.99
CA ASP A 555 -5.24 18.18 -38.57
C ASP A 555 -4.63 16.94 -37.90
N ASN A 556 -4.39 15.87 -38.67
CA ASN A 556 -3.83 14.61 -38.21
C ASN A 556 -2.29 14.52 -38.30
N GLU A 557 -1.59 15.57 -38.77
CA GLU A 557 -0.14 15.53 -39.03
C GLU A 557 0.68 16.62 -38.29
N ARG A 558 0.50 16.70 -36.95
CA ARG A 558 1.03 17.82 -36.14
C ARG A 558 2.13 17.42 -35.15
N GLU A 559 2.72 16.24 -35.28
CA GLU A 559 3.75 15.78 -34.34
C GLU A 559 5.16 16.26 -34.71
N LEU A 560 5.86 16.88 -33.75
CA LEU A 560 7.16 17.52 -33.99
C LEU A 560 8.23 16.52 -34.49
N ALA A 561 8.17 15.27 -34.03
CA ALA A 561 9.08 14.20 -34.44
C ALA A 561 9.17 14.06 -35.98
N PHE A 562 8.09 14.36 -36.71
CA PHE A 562 8.04 14.28 -38.17
C PHE A 562 8.63 15.52 -38.87
N TYR A 563 8.82 16.63 -38.17
CA TYR A 563 9.39 17.88 -38.68
C TYR A 563 10.88 18.03 -38.36
N ILE A 564 11.38 17.34 -37.33
CA ILE A 564 12.81 17.27 -37.01
C ILE A 564 13.55 16.51 -38.14
N PRO A 565 14.73 16.99 -38.59
CA PRO A 565 15.55 16.29 -39.58
C PRO A 565 15.89 14.85 -39.15
N LYS A 566 15.79 13.87 -40.07
CA LYS A 566 16.06 12.44 -39.77
C LYS A 566 17.40 12.18 -39.06
N LYS A 567 18.43 13.00 -39.30
CA LYS A 567 19.75 12.89 -38.66
C LYS A 567 19.78 13.24 -37.16
N ARG A 568 18.70 13.83 -36.63
CA ARG A 568 18.53 14.23 -35.22
C ARG A 568 17.39 13.49 -34.51
N ARG A 569 16.80 12.49 -35.16
CA ARG A 569 15.79 11.61 -34.54
C ARG A 569 16.50 10.47 -33.81
N TYR A 570 17.11 10.80 -32.69
CA TYR A 570 17.77 9.81 -31.85
C TYR A 570 16.70 9.06 -31.05
N GLY A 571 16.61 7.73 -31.20
CA GLY A 571 15.51 6.91 -30.69
C GLY A 571 15.20 7.15 -29.21
N ALA A 572 16.12 6.79 -28.31
CA ALA A 572 15.92 6.92 -26.87
C ALA A 572 15.68 8.38 -26.40
N PRO A 573 16.54 9.38 -26.76
CA PRO A 573 16.30 10.76 -26.35
C PRO A 573 14.96 11.34 -26.82
N LEU A 574 14.54 11.01 -28.06
CA LEU A 574 13.29 11.50 -28.63
C LEU A 574 12.09 10.83 -27.97
N LYS A 575 12.19 9.54 -27.65
CA LYS A 575 11.17 8.80 -26.90
C LYS A 575 10.95 9.41 -25.53
N ASP A 576 12.03 9.64 -24.77
CA ASP A 576 11.94 10.18 -23.40
C ASP A 576 11.15 11.49 -23.37
N ILE A 577 11.57 12.48 -24.17
CA ILE A 577 10.87 13.79 -24.21
C ILE A 577 9.45 13.71 -24.81
N PHE A 578 9.19 12.72 -25.68
CA PHE A 578 7.85 12.51 -26.21
C PHE A 578 6.94 11.98 -25.11
N LEU A 579 7.28 10.83 -24.52
CA LEU A 579 6.51 10.15 -23.49
C LEU A 579 6.25 11.05 -22.27
N ASP A 580 7.27 11.75 -21.77
CA ASP A 580 7.13 12.66 -20.62
C ASP A 580 6.22 13.86 -20.95
N GLY A 581 6.31 14.37 -22.18
CA GLY A 581 5.49 15.47 -22.67
C GLY A 581 4.00 15.12 -22.83
N LEU A 582 3.63 13.83 -22.93
CA LEU A 582 2.24 13.44 -23.16
C LEU A 582 1.32 13.82 -21.99
N TYR A 583 1.85 13.90 -20.76
CA TYR A 583 1.11 14.29 -19.57
C TYR A 583 0.73 15.79 -19.53
N TRP A 584 1.44 16.64 -20.26
CA TRP A 584 1.32 18.10 -20.14
C TRP A 584 0.70 18.79 -21.35
N ARG A 585 0.52 18.05 -22.45
CA ARG A 585 -0.11 18.56 -23.65
C ARG A 585 -1.63 18.59 -23.51
N SER A 586 -2.25 19.56 -24.18
CA SER A 586 -3.72 19.67 -24.20
C SER A 586 -4.35 18.47 -24.91
N SER A 587 -5.48 17.98 -24.41
CA SER A 587 -6.20 16.85 -25.00
C SER A 587 -6.59 17.07 -26.47
N ASP A 588 -6.75 18.30 -26.92
CA ASP A 588 -7.06 18.61 -28.32
C ASP A 588 -5.81 18.68 -29.24
N SER A 589 -4.63 18.29 -28.74
CA SER A 589 -3.36 18.29 -29.49
C SER A 589 -2.91 16.91 -29.99
N PHE A 590 -3.63 15.87 -29.61
CA PHE A 590 -3.37 14.48 -30.01
C PHE A 590 -3.92 14.23 -31.42
N THR A 591 -3.15 13.52 -32.23
CA THR A 591 -3.42 13.31 -33.66
C THR A 591 -3.12 11.87 -34.07
N GLU A 592 -3.47 11.48 -35.30
CA GLU A 592 -3.12 10.15 -35.84
C GLU A 592 -1.59 9.92 -35.85
N GLN A 593 -0.78 10.96 -36.11
CA GLN A 593 0.68 10.85 -35.95
C GLN A 593 1.13 10.59 -34.52
N THR A 594 0.34 11.01 -33.52
CA THR A 594 0.60 10.66 -32.13
C THR A 594 0.43 9.17 -31.93
N ASP A 595 -0.65 8.62 -32.50
CA ASP A 595 -0.94 7.19 -32.46
C ASP A 595 0.14 6.37 -33.15
N ASP A 596 0.59 6.81 -34.34
CA ASP A 596 1.70 6.18 -35.06
C ASP A 596 2.97 6.08 -34.19
N LEU A 597 3.28 7.12 -33.40
CA LEU A 597 4.44 7.12 -32.51
C LEU A 597 4.24 6.23 -31.29
N VAL A 598 3.06 6.27 -30.67
CA VAL A 598 2.74 5.40 -29.52
C VAL A 598 2.76 3.94 -29.95
N SER A 599 2.10 3.58 -31.05
CA SER A 599 2.13 2.22 -31.61
C SER A 599 3.57 1.80 -31.97
N PHE A 600 4.36 2.70 -32.56
CA PHE A 600 5.77 2.42 -32.83
C PHE A 600 6.55 2.04 -31.57
N TYR A 601 6.32 2.73 -30.44
CA TYR A 601 7.00 2.43 -29.17
C TYR A 601 6.44 1.19 -28.46
N LEU A 602 5.15 0.87 -28.65
CA LEU A 602 4.55 -0.38 -28.14
C LEU A 602 5.03 -1.61 -28.90
N GLU A 603 5.27 -1.49 -30.21
CA GLU A 603 5.75 -2.56 -31.10
C GLU A 603 7.29 -2.70 -31.12
N GLU A 604 8.01 -1.83 -30.39
CA GLU A 604 9.47 -1.84 -30.37
C GLU A 604 10.02 -3.05 -29.59
N LEU A 605 11.09 -3.69 -30.10
CA LEU A 605 11.68 -4.91 -29.51
C LEU A 605 12.31 -4.71 -28.12
N ASP A 606 12.40 -3.47 -27.62
CA ASP A 606 12.95 -3.18 -26.29
C ASP A 606 11.83 -3.20 -25.24
N GLU A 607 11.79 -4.26 -24.43
CA GLU A 607 10.85 -4.42 -23.30
C GLU A 607 10.83 -3.20 -22.35
N ARG A 608 11.93 -2.46 -22.23
CA ARG A 608 11.97 -1.26 -21.39
C ARG A 608 11.12 -0.15 -21.99
N VAL A 609 11.24 0.09 -23.30
CA VAL A 609 10.51 1.13 -24.03
C VAL A 609 9.02 0.84 -24.00
N GLN A 610 8.64 -0.41 -24.26
CA GLN A 610 7.25 -0.85 -24.21
C GLN A 610 6.64 -0.61 -22.82
N ARG A 611 7.33 -1.02 -21.74
CA ARG A 611 6.86 -0.81 -20.36
C ARG A 611 6.73 0.66 -19.97
N GLU A 612 7.72 1.48 -20.31
CA GLU A 612 7.66 2.93 -20.07
C GLU A 612 6.48 3.56 -20.83
N THR A 613 6.18 3.08 -22.04
CA THR A 613 5.03 3.53 -22.83
C THR A 613 3.71 3.11 -22.18
N PHE A 614 3.56 1.84 -21.76
CA PHE A 614 2.38 1.39 -21.03
C PHE A 614 2.16 2.16 -19.73
N ASP A 615 3.23 2.44 -18.96
CA ASP A 615 3.11 3.21 -17.71
C ASP A 615 2.56 4.62 -17.94
N VAL A 616 2.98 5.27 -19.02
CA VAL A 616 2.40 6.56 -19.45
C VAL A 616 0.94 6.41 -19.87
N LEU A 617 0.60 5.38 -20.66
CA LEU A 617 -0.78 5.16 -21.09
C LEU A 617 -1.73 4.87 -19.92
N VAL A 618 -1.30 4.10 -18.93
CA VAL A 618 -2.04 3.87 -17.69
C VAL A 618 -2.29 5.18 -16.94
N GLY A 619 -1.27 6.04 -16.86
CA GLY A 619 -1.42 7.35 -16.23
C GLY A 619 -2.40 8.26 -16.96
N LEU A 620 -2.39 8.24 -18.30
CA LEU A 620 -3.32 9.00 -19.13
C LEU A 620 -4.74 8.41 -19.09
N ALA A 621 -4.90 7.09 -19.01
CA ALA A 621 -6.17 6.38 -18.95
C ALA A 621 -7.02 6.79 -17.76
N SER A 622 -6.37 7.09 -16.62
CA SER A 622 -7.03 7.58 -15.41
C SER A 622 -7.67 8.97 -15.54
N ARG A 623 -7.41 9.71 -16.64
CA ARG A 623 -7.85 11.10 -16.82
C ARG A 623 -9.17 11.17 -17.62
N PRO A 624 -10.26 11.70 -17.03
CA PRO A 624 -11.55 11.82 -17.71
C PRO A 624 -11.47 12.70 -18.97
N GLY A 625 -12.02 12.21 -20.09
CA GLY A 625 -12.09 12.94 -21.36
C GLY A 625 -10.75 13.13 -22.08
N HIS A 626 -9.73 12.34 -21.71
CA HIS A 626 -8.44 12.33 -22.37
C HIS A 626 -8.45 11.45 -23.63
N PRO A 627 -7.73 11.77 -24.73
CA PRO A 627 -7.75 10.94 -25.96
C PRO A 627 -7.11 9.56 -25.85
N TYR A 628 -6.39 9.31 -24.75
CA TYR A 628 -5.92 7.99 -24.30
C TYR A 628 -6.54 7.71 -22.94
N ASP A 629 -7.86 7.80 -22.85
CA ASP A 629 -8.63 7.41 -21.67
C ASP A 629 -8.66 5.88 -21.50
N ALA A 630 -9.31 5.44 -20.42
CA ALA A 630 -9.44 4.02 -20.10
C ALA A 630 -10.14 3.23 -21.20
N ASP A 631 -11.16 3.80 -21.86
CA ASP A 631 -11.88 3.16 -22.97
C ASP A 631 -10.97 2.84 -24.14
N ARG A 632 -10.07 3.76 -24.49
CA ARG A 632 -9.12 3.54 -25.58
C ARG A 632 -8.11 2.45 -25.23
N LEU A 633 -7.58 2.46 -24.01
CA LEU A 633 -6.66 1.42 -23.56
C LEU A 633 -7.35 0.05 -23.53
N TYR A 634 -8.59 0.00 -23.04
CA TYR A 634 -9.43 -1.20 -23.06
C TYR A 634 -9.57 -1.74 -24.49
N GLY A 635 -10.00 -0.89 -25.44
CA GLY A 635 -10.19 -1.32 -26.83
C GLY A 635 -8.91 -1.86 -27.48
N TYR A 636 -7.76 -1.22 -27.20
CA TYR A 636 -6.45 -1.71 -27.69
C TYR A 636 -6.10 -3.11 -27.14
N LEU A 637 -6.44 -3.39 -25.89
CA LEU A 637 -6.15 -4.68 -25.24
C LEU A 637 -7.19 -5.76 -25.55
N ASP A 638 -8.43 -5.37 -25.82
CA ASP A 638 -9.54 -6.26 -26.21
C ASP A 638 -9.34 -6.83 -27.62
N ASP A 639 -8.73 -6.05 -28.52
CA ASP A 639 -8.36 -6.49 -29.87
C ASP A 639 -7.23 -7.55 -29.91
N MET A 640 -6.57 -7.82 -28.78
CA MET A 640 -5.47 -8.78 -28.68
C MET A 640 -5.95 -10.19 -28.33
N GLU A 641 -5.29 -11.20 -28.90
CA GLU A 641 -5.37 -12.57 -28.40
C GLU A 641 -4.77 -12.65 -26.99
N MET A 642 -5.33 -13.53 -26.14
CA MET A 642 -4.94 -13.62 -24.73
C MET A 642 -3.44 -13.85 -24.52
N ALA A 643 -2.83 -14.72 -25.31
CA ALA A 643 -1.39 -15.01 -25.23
C ALA A 643 -0.52 -13.81 -25.65
N GLU A 644 -0.94 -13.04 -26.66
CA GLU A 644 -0.24 -11.83 -27.08
C GLU A 644 -0.30 -10.75 -25.99
N ARG A 645 -1.49 -10.53 -25.43
CA ARG A 645 -1.69 -9.59 -24.32
C ARG A 645 -0.88 -10.00 -23.09
N ASP A 646 -0.81 -11.29 -22.80
CA ASP A 646 -0.02 -11.79 -21.68
C ASP A 646 1.49 -11.56 -21.87
N GLY A 647 2.01 -11.76 -23.09
CA GLY A 647 3.41 -11.52 -23.43
C GLY A 647 3.84 -10.05 -23.42
N GLN A 648 2.88 -9.11 -23.48
CA GLN A 648 3.15 -7.67 -23.50
C GLN A 648 2.58 -6.98 -22.25
N TRP A 649 1.27 -6.80 -22.19
CA TRP A 649 0.56 -6.05 -21.14
C TRP A 649 0.64 -6.73 -19.77
N SER A 650 0.29 -8.01 -19.66
CA SER A 650 0.36 -8.70 -18.35
C SER A 650 1.79 -8.81 -17.85
N GLU A 651 2.77 -8.91 -18.75
CA GLU A 651 4.20 -8.88 -18.40
C GLU A 651 4.67 -7.50 -17.94
N TYR A 652 4.11 -6.41 -18.49
CA TYR A 652 4.27 -5.07 -17.93
C TYR A 652 3.73 -5.03 -16.49
N LEU A 653 2.50 -5.49 -16.26
CA LEU A 653 1.88 -5.51 -14.91
C LEU A 653 2.69 -6.33 -13.91
N ARG A 654 3.17 -7.52 -14.29
CA ARG A 654 3.99 -8.38 -13.41
C ARG A 654 5.30 -7.70 -12.98
N ARG A 655 5.79 -6.74 -13.77
CA ARG A 655 7.05 -6.03 -13.52
C ARG A 655 6.87 -4.64 -12.93
N THR A 656 5.64 -4.23 -12.60
CA THR A 656 5.41 -3.01 -11.85
C THR A 656 6.05 -3.10 -10.47
N THR A 657 6.46 -1.97 -9.95
CA THR A 657 6.93 -1.81 -8.58
C THR A 657 5.96 -0.91 -7.83
N ASP A 658 6.12 -0.78 -6.51
CA ASP A 658 5.27 0.12 -5.71
C ASP A 658 5.33 1.59 -6.15
N TYR A 659 6.34 1.96 -6.93
CA TYR A 659 6.53 3.29 -7.51
C TYR A 659 5.91 3.46 -8.90
N SER A 660 5.48 2.37 -9.55
CA SER A 660 4.87 2.42 -10.89
C SER A 660 3.49 3.08 -10.86
N THR A 661 3.07 3.61 -12.01
CA THR A 661 1.80 4.34 -12.13
C THR A 661 0.58 3.49 -11.74
N VAL A 662 0.64 2.17 -11.98
CA VAL A 662 -0.38 1.20 -11.51
C VAL A 662 -0.58 1.26 -9.99
N HIS A 663 0.49 1.16 -9.19
CA HIS A 663 0.38 1.15 -7.72
C HIS A 663 -0.07 2.51 -7.19
N ARG A 664 0.35 3.59 -7.84
CA ARG A 664 -0.10 4.97 -7.56
C ARG A 664 -1.60 5.14 -7.78
N ILE A 665 -2.16 4.57 -8.85
CA ILE A 665 -3.61 4.58 -9.11
C ILE A 665 -4.37 3.75 -8.07
N LEU A 666 -3.87 2.57 -7.71
CA LEU A 666 -4.50 1.75 -6.67
C LEU A 666 -4.53 2.45 -5.33
N LYS A 667 -3.43 3.14 -4.96
CA LYS A 667 -3.35 3.97 -3.75
C LYS A 667 -4.30 5.16 -3.81
N TRP A 668 -4.43 5.82 -4.96
CA TRP A 668 -5.41 6.89 -5.14
C TRP A 668 -6.85 6.43 -4.92
N VAL A 669 -7.27 5.29 -5.51
CA VAL A 669 -8.63 4.75 -5.29
C VAL A 669 -8.85 4.34 -3.83
N GLU A 670 -7.79 3.94 -3.12
CA GLU A 670 -7.86 3.59 -1.71
C GLU A 670 -8.14 4.77 -0.79
N THR A 671 -7.61 5.94 -1.12
CA THR A 671 -7.64 7.12 -0.24
C THR A 671 -8.61 8.20 -0.69
N ALA A 672 -9.05 8.20 -1.95
CA ALA A 672 -9.94 9.21 -2.47
C ALA A 672 -11.40 8.97 -2.01
N PRO A 673 -12.22 10.04 -1.86
CA PRO A 673 -13.64 9.92 -1.60
C PRO A 673 -14.37 9.40 -2.85
N VAL A 674 -14.46 8.08 -2.99
CA VAL A 674 -15.01 7.41 -4.19
C VAL A 674 -16.48 7.74 -4.44
N ASP A 675 -17.23 8.08 -3.38
CA ASP A 675 -18.61 8.56 -3.44
C ASP A 675 -18.74 9.95 -4.09
N GLU A 676 -17.68 10.76 -4.05
CA GLU A 676 -17.63 12.07 -4.72
C GLU A 676 -17.12 12.01 -6.17
N PHE A 677 -16.76 10.82 -6.66
CA PHE A 677 -16.33 10.65 -8.06
C PHE A 677 -17.45 11.07 -9.01
N SER A 678 -17.09 11.84 -10.05
CA SER A 678 -18.02 12.03 -11.16
C SER A 678 -18.16 10.74 -11.95
N GLU A 679 -19.30 10.53 -12.60
CA GLU A 679 -19.59 9.35 -13.43
C GLU A 679 -18.43 8.98 -14.38
N ASN A 680 -17.89 9.96 -15.12
CA ASN A 680 -16.74 9.74 -16.02
C ASN A 680 -15.45 9.31 -15.29
N THR A 681 -15.22 9.80 -14.06
CA THR A 681 -14.07 9.39 -13.26
C THR A 681 -14.23 7.95 -12.78
N ALA A 682 -15.42 7.63 -12.24
CA ALA A 682 -15.73 6.29 -11.78
C ALA A 682 -15.66 5.28 -12.94
N GLN A 683 -16.25 5.62 -14.10
CA GLN A 683 -16.16 4.80 -15.30
C GLN A 683 -14.70 4.56 -15.73
N ASN A 684 -13.89 5.61 -15.85
CA ASN A 684 -12.47 5.46 -16.20
C ASN A 684 -11.71 4.59 -15.18
N ALA A 685 -12.01 4.76 -13.89
CA ALA A 685 -11.40 3.94 -12.84
C ALA A 685 -11.79 2.47 -12.99
N ILE A 686 -13.09 2.16 -13.16
CA ILE A 686 -13.59 0.78 -13.31
C ILE A 686 -13.01 0.14 -14.58
N THR A 687 -13.08 0.81 -15.74
CA THR A 687 -12.53 0.31 -17.01
C THR A 687 -11.02 0.11 -16.94
N LEU A 688 -10.28 1.03 -16.29
CA LEU A 688 -8.84 0.86 -16.12
C LEU A 688 -8.51 -0.30 -15.18
N LEU A 689 -9.21 -0.40 -14.04
CA LEU A 689 -9.02 -1.49 -13.09
C LEU A 689 -9.36 -2.85 -13.72
N SER A 690 -10.38 -2.93 -14.59
CA SER A 690 -10.78 -4.19 -15.24
C SER A 690 -9.64 -4.81 -16.06
N VAL A 691 -8.88 -3.99 -16.82
CA VAL A 691 -7.74 -4.48 -17.61
C VAL A 691 -6.51 -4.81 -16.78
N LEU A 692 -6.41 -4.33 -15.53
CA LEU A 692 -5.33 -4.73 -14.61
C LEU A 692 -5.51 -6.17 -14.07
N LEU A 693 -6.72 -6.74 -14.17
CA LEU A 693 -7.04 -8.08 -13.67
C LEU A 693 -6.35 -9.21 -14.46
N THR A 694 -5.76 -8.92 -15.64
CA THR A 694 -5.06 -9.92 -16.47
C THR A 694 -3.75 -10.42 -15.85
N THR A 695 -3.23 -9.72 -14.84
CA THR A 695 -1.94 -10.00 -14.18
C THR A 695 -1.85 -11.40 -13.59
N THR A 696 -0.63 -11.96 -13.60
CA THR A 696 -0.28 -13.21 -12.90
C THR A 696 0.23 -12.98 -11.47
N ASP A 697 0.41 -11.72 -11.06
CA ASP A 697 0.62 -11.37 -9.66
C ASP A 697 -0.70 -11.42 -8.90
N ARG A 698 -0.87 -12.47 -8.07
CA ARG A 698 -2.10 -12.68 -7.31
C ARG A 698 -2.39 -11.55 -6.33
N TYR A 699 -1.36 -10.99 -5.69
CA TYR A 699 -1.55 -9.90 -4.73
C TYR A 699 -2.03 -8.64 -5.43
N LEU A 700 -1.42 -8.32 -6.59
CA LEU A 700 -1.89 -7.20 -7.42
C LEU A 700 -3.34 -7.41 -7.88
N ARG A 701 -3.69 -8.62 -8.37
CA ARG A 701 -5.06 -8.92 -8.83
C ARG A 701 -6.09 -8.82 -7.70
N ASP A 702 -5.76 -9.28 -6.49
CA ASP A 702 -6.62 -9.15 -5.31
C ASP A 702 -6.81 -7.68 -4.92
N ARG A 703 -5.74 -6.87 -4.95
CA ARG A 703 -5.83 -5.42 -4.72
C ARG A 703 -6.73 -4.73 -5.74
N VAL A 704 -6.59 -5.07 -7.02
CA VAL A 704 -7.44 -4.53 -8.09
C VAL A 704 -8.90 -4.92 -7.87
N THR A 705 -9.18 -6.18 -7.51
CA THR A 705 -10.54 -6.67 -7.19
C THR A 705 -11.15 -5.89 -6.02
N HIS A 706 -10.34 -5.60 -4.99
CA HIS A 706 -10.75 -4.76 -3.86
C HIS A 706 -11.05 -3.31 -4.29
N LYS A 707 -10.24 -2.72 -5.18
CA LYS A 707 -10.50 -1.35 -5.66
C LYS A 707 -11.76 -1.27 -6.53
N LEU A 708 -12.05 -2.30 -7.32
CA LEU A 708 -13.32 -2.43 -8.03
C LEU A 708 -14.50 -2.53 -7.06
N TYR A 709 -14.36 -3.29 -5.96
CA TYR A 709 -15.34 -3.35 -4.88
C TYR A 709 -15.59 -1.95 -4.26
N LEU A 710 -14.54 -1.23 -3.88
CA LEU A 710 -14.66 0.11 -3.27
C LEU A 710 -15.37 1.12 -4.19
N VAL A 711 -14.98 1.19 -5.47
CA VAL A 711 -15.65 2.09 -6.43
C VAL A 711 -17.10 1.62 -6.68
N GLY A 712 -17.32 0.31 -6.74
CA GLY A 712 -18.63 -0.30 -6.94
C GLY A 712 -19.63 -0.09 -5.78
N LEU A 713 -19.16 0.04 -4.54
CA LEU A 713 -20.02 0.39 -3.40
C LEU A 713 -20.69 1.75 -3.61
N ALA A 714 -19.97 2.71 -4.20
CA ALA A 714 -20.47 4.04 -4.50
C ALA A 714 -21.22 4.12 -5.85
N HIS A 715 -20.74 3.40 -6.88
CA HIS A 715 -21.25 3.47 -8.25
C HIS A 715 -21.64 2.07 -8.80
N PRO A 716 -22.64 1.39 -8.21
CA PRO A 716 -22.95 0.00 -8.54
C PRO A 716 -23.37 -0.19 -10.01
N GLY A 717 -24.17 0.74 -10.55
CA GLY A 717 -24.64 0.68 -11.94
C GLY A 717 -23.50 0.70 -12.96
N LEU A 718 -22.47 1.54 -12.75
CA LEU A 718 -21.30 1.61 -13.64
C LEU A 718 -20.46 0.32 -13.58
N LEU A 719 -20.33 -0.28 -12.39
CA LEU A 719 -19.65 -1.57 -12.24
C LEU A 719 -20.42 -2.68 -12.98
N PHE A 720 -21.75 -2.69 -12.89
CA PHE A 720 -22.59 -3.67 -13.59
C PHE A 720 -22.49 -3.51 -15.11
N GLU A 721 -22.57 -2.28 -15.63
CA GLU A 721 -22.42 -1.99 -17.06
C GLU A 721 -21.05 -2.45 -17.59
N GLU A 722 -19.97 -2.07 -16.91
CA GLU A 722 -18.63 -2.48 -17.32
C GLU A 722 -18.44 -4.01 -17.18
N THR A 723 -19.01 -4.65 -16.16
CA THR A 723 -18.96 -6.12 -16.01
C THR A 723 -19.58 -6.81 -17.21
N LEU A 724 -20.77 -6.37 -17.66
CA LEU A 724 -21.39 -6.90 -18.87
C LEU A 724 -20.51 -6.68 -20.10
N ARG A 725 -19.88 -5.51 -20.24
CA ARG A 725 -18.94 -5.25 -21.34
C ARG A 725 -17.76 -6.21 -21.34
N THR A 726 -17.22 -6.57 -20.17
CA THR A 726 -16.07 -7.51 -20.07
C THR A 726 -16.37 -8.94 -20.51
N PHE A 727 -17.62 -9.31 -20.78
CA PHE A 727 -17.93 -10.66 -21.26
C PHE A 727 -17.35 -10.95 -22.66
N SER A 728 -17.17 -9.93 -23.49
CA SER A 728 -16.47 -10.08 -24.78
C SER A 728 -14.94 -10.10 -24.65
N PHE A 729 -14.39 -9.74 -23.49
CA PHE A 729 -12.96 -9.71 -23.26
C PHE A 729 -12.43 -11.14 -23.09
N ASN A 730 -11.53 -11.57 -23.98
CA ASN A 730 -11.09 -12.97 -24.09
C ASN A 730 -10.17 -13.48 -22.95
N ASP A 731 -10.12 -12.81 -21.79
CA ASP A 731 -9.44 -13.27 -20.57
C ASP A 731 -10.43 -13.63 -19.46
N PRO A 732 -10.62 -14.93 -19.16
CA PRO A 732 -11.55 -15.35 -18.10
C PRO A 732 -11.27 -14.78 -16.71
N TYR A 733 -10.02 -14.41 -16.37
CA TYR A 733 -9.73 -13.76 -15.08
C TYR A 733 -10.43 -12.41 -14.92
N VAL A 734 -10.61 -11.65 -16.01
CA VAL A 734 -11.25 -10.33 -15.98
C VAL A 734 -12.72 -10.48 -15.61
N ARG A 735 -13.49 -11.23 -16.40
CA ARG A 735 -14.92 -11.44 -16.14
C ARG A 735 -15.18 -12.11 -14.77
N GLU A 736 -14.31 -13.04 -14.36
CA GLU A 736 -14.43 -13.71 -13.07
C GLU A 736 -14.33 -12.70 -11.91
N ARG A 737 -13.30 -11.85 -11.91
CA ARG A 737 -13.10 -10.88 -10.83
C ARG A 737 -14.05 -9.68 -10.90
N MET A 738 -14.51 -9.28 -12.09
CA MET A 738 -15.59 -8.31 -12.23
C MET A 738 -16.90 -8.83 -11.61
N LEU A 739 -17.27 -10.08 -11.90
CA LEU A 739 -18.43 -10.74 -11.27
C LEU A 739 -18.22 -10.91 -9.76
N ALA A 740 -17.01 -11.24 -9.32
CA ALA A 740 -16.68 -11.32 -7.90
C ALA A 740 -16.91 -9.97 -7.20
N SER A 741 -16.41 -8.86 -7.75
CA SER A 741 -16.67 -7.51 -7.21
C SER A 741 -18.16 -7.15 -7.21
N CYS A 742 -18.91 -7.49 -8.28
CA CYS A 742 -20.37 -7.29 -8.33
C CYS A 742 -21.10 -8.06 -7.23
N TYR A 743 -20.72 -9.32 -7.02
CA TYR A 743 -21.29 -10.13 -5.96
C TYR A 743 -20.92 -9.59 -4.58
N GLY A 744 -19.66 -9.18 -4.40
CA GLY A 744 -19.17 -8.51 -3.19
C GLY A 744 -20.04 -7.31 -2.80
N ILE A 745 -20.24 -6.36 -3.70
CA ILE A 745 -21.06 -5.17 -3.41
C ILE A 745 -22.54 -5.51 -3.18
N ALA A 746 -23.06 -6.53 -3.89
CA ALA A 746 -24.43 -7.00 -3.68
C ALA A 746 -24.59 -7.56 -2.26
N MET A 747 -23.66 -8.41 -1.82
CA MET A 747 -23.66 -8.96 -0.46
C MET A 747 -23.56 -7.88 0.61
N SER A 748 -22.79 -6.82 0.38
CA SER A 748 -22.60 -5.74 1.34
C SER A 748 -23.81 -4.80 1.44
N LEU A 749 -24.52 -4.55 0.33
CA LEU A 749 -25.50 -3.46 0.26
C LEU A 749 -26.96 -3.89 0.12
N TRP A 750 -27.28 -5.14 -0.21
CA TRP A 750 -28.66 -5.55 -0.53
C TRP A 750 -29.67 -5.22 0.59
N ALA A 751 -29.29 -5.46 1.84
CA ALA A 751 -30.10 -5.18 3.03
C ALA A 751 -29.67 -3.91 3.79
N ASP A 752 -28.54 -3.30 3.40
CA ASP A 752 -27.99 -2.14 4.08
C ASP A 752 -28.88 -0.89 3.87
N PRO A 753 -29.19 -0.08 4.90
CA PRO A 753 -29.98 1.15 4.77
C PRO A 753 -29.46 2.09 3.68
N ASP A 754 -28.15 2.17 3.47
CA ASP A 754 -27.53 3.06 2.48
C ASP A 754 -27.45 2.44 1.07
N GLY A 755 -27.90 1.19 0.90
CA GLY A 755 -27.87 0.42 -0.35
C GLY A 755 -28.97 0.74 -1.38
N ASP A 756 -29.65 1.89 -1.28
CA ASP A 756 -30.81 2.23 -2.15
C ASP A 756 -30.45 2.23 -3.64
N THR A 757 -29.28 2.75 -4.02
CA THR A 757 -28.81 2.76 -5.41
C THR A 757 -28.64 1.33 -5.93
N LEU A 758 -27.97 0.47 -5.15
CA LEU A 758 -27.78 -0.93 -5.53
C LEU A 758 -29.12 -1.66 -5.69
N ARG A 759 -30.05 -1.48 -4.73
CA ARG A 759 -31.39 -2.11 -4.80
C ARG A 759 -32.19 -1.72 -6.04
N ASN A 760 -31.99 -0.52 -6.57
CA ASN A 760 -32.64 -0.07 -7.80
C ASN A 760 -32.01 -0.67 -9.07
N GLU A 761 -30.69 -0.88 -9.08
CA GLU A 761 -29.93 -1.32 -10.27
C GLU A 761 -29.81 -2.86 -10.38
N ILE A 762 -29.65 -3.57 -9.25
CA ILE A 762 -29.39 -5.02 -9.23
C ILE A 762 -30.49 -5.87 -9.92
N PRO A 763 -31.80 -5.52 -9.89
CA PRO A 763 -32.83 -6.29 -10.59
C PRO A 763 -32.63 -6.33 -12.11
N GLY A 764 -32.23 -5.19 -12.70
CA GLY A 764 -31.97 -5.09 -14.14
C GLY A 764 -30.71 -5.87 -14.52
N PHE A 765 -29.65 -5.73 -13.74
CA PHE A 765 -28.40 -6.48 -13.95
C PHE A 765 -28.61 -8.00 -13.84
N ALA A 766 -29.40 -8.47 -12.87
CA ALA A 766 -29.71 -9.89 -12.74
C ALA A 766 -30.46 -10.46 -13.96
N GLY A 767 -31.37 -9.69 -14.57
CA GLY A 767 -32.02 -10.06 -15.83
C GLY A 767 -31.01 -10.23 -16.97
N GLU A 768 -30.09 -9.29 -17.14
CA GLU A 768 -29.02 -9.38 -18.14
C GLU A 768 -28.08 -10.57 -17.90
N LEU A 769 -27.77 -10.89 -16.64
CA LEU A 769 -26.97 -12.09 -16.31
C LEU A 769 -27.68 -13.39 -16.71
N VAL A 770 -28.98 -13.50 -16.43
CA VAL A 770 -29.79 -14.65 -16.87
C VAL A 770 -29.73 -14.78 -18.39
N ASP A 771 -30.03 -13.70 -19.11
CA ASP A 771 -30.12 -13.69 -20.56
C ASP A 771 -28.79 -14.02 -21.23
N ARG A 772 -27.68 -13.49 -20.70
CA ARG A 772 -26.35 -13.64 -21.31
C ARG A 772 -25.57 -14.87 -20.88
N MET A 773 -25.79 -15.41 -19.67
CA MET A 773 -24.99 -16.52 -19.14
C MET A 773 -25.73 -17.85 -18.98
N PHE A 774 -27.07 -17.85 -18.86
CA PHE A 774 -27.81 -19.03 -18.39
C PHE A 774 -28.94 -19.50 -19.33
N GLN A 775 -29.36 -18.67 -20.29
CA GLN A 775 -30.33 -19.08 -21.32
C GLN A 775 -29.76 -20.10 -22.32
N GLU A 776 -30.65 -20.78 -23.04
CA GLU A 776 -30.27 -21.62 -24.19
C GLU A 776 -29.67 -20.74 -25.30
N ASP A 777 -28.61 -21.20 -25.95
CA ASP A 777 -27.84 -20.46 -26.97
C ASP A 777 -27.22 -19.13 -26.48
N SER A 778 -26.97 -18.98 -25.18
CA SER A 778 -26.33 -17.79 -24.61
C SER A 778 -24.90 -17.58 -25.14
N ASP A 779 -24.58 -16.40 -25.65
CA ASP A 779 -23.26 -16.09 -26.23
C ASP A 779 -22.14 -16.04 -25.18
N ASP A 780 -22.46 -15.75 -23.91
CA ASP A 780 -21.48 -15.57 -22.82
C ASP A 780 -21.51 -16.70 -21.78
N GLY A 781 -22.23 -17.78 -22.08
CA GLY A 781 -22.28 -18.99 -21.28
C GLY A 781 -20.88 -19.57 -21.05
N THR A 782 -20.58 -19.97 -19.81
CA THR A 782 -19.28 -20.53 -19.44
C THR A 782 -19.47 -21.76 -18.56
N LYS A 783 -18.51 -22.70 -18.55
CA LYS A 783 -18.42 -23.80 -17.55
C LYS A 783 -17.64 -23.41 -16.29
N HIS A 784 -17.10 -22.20 -16.23
CA HIS A 784 -16.28 -21.72 -15.11
C HIS A 784 -17.08 -21.60 -13.80
N ILE A 785 -16.79 -22.46 -12.83
CA ILE A 785 -17.62 -22.63 -11.63
C ILE A 785 -17.73 -21.35 -10.78
N LEU A 786 -16.64 -20.63 -10.55
CA LEU A 786 -16.66 -19.42 -9.72
C LEU A 786 -17.49 -18.29 -10.37
N SER A 787 -17.36 -18.10 -11.68
CA SER A 787 -18.10 -17.06 -12.41
C SER A 787 -19.61 -17.30 -12.35
N ARG A 788 -20.03 -18.57 -12.49
CA ARG A 788 -21.43 -18.98 -12.34
C ARG A 788 -21.93 -18.76 -10.91
N GLN A 789 -21.13 -19.11 -9.90
CA GLN A 789 -21.50 -18.93 -8.50
C GLN A 789 -21.67 -17.45 -8.15
N TYR A 790 -20.77 -16.58 -8.61
CA TYR A 790 -20.90 -15.13 -8.40
C TYR A 790 -22.14 -14.56 -9.09
N ALA A 791 -22.37 -14.91 -10.37
CA ALA A 791 -23.56 -14.46 -11.10
C ALA A 791 -24.86 -14.99 -10.47
N GLY A 792 -24.89 -16.28 -10.08
CA GLY A 792 -26.03 -16.89 -9.40
C GLY A 792 -26.32 -16.24 -8.04
N GLY A 793 -25.28 -15.91 -7.26
CA GLY A 793 -25.43 -15.18 -6.01
C GLY A 793 -25.99 -13.77 -6.18
N VAL A 794 -25.56 -13.05 -7.23
CA VAL A 794 -26.17 -11.75 -7.60
C VAL A 794 -27.65 -11.91 -7.95
N ILE A 795 -28.01 -12.93 -8.74
CA ILE A 795 -29.41 -13.21 -9.11
C ILE A 795 -30.24 -13.56 -7.86
N GLU A 796 -29.69 -14.35 -6.94
CA GLU A 796 -30.35 -14.70 -5.67
C GLU A 796 -30.66 -13.45 -4.84
N LEU A 797 -29.67 -12.57 -4.64
CA LEU A 797 -29.83 -11.32 -3.91
C LEU A 797 -30.80 -10.37 -4.60
N ALA A 798 -30.74 -10.25 -5.93
CA ALA A 798 -31.69 -9.45 -6.70
C ALA A 798 -33.14 -9.89 -6.45
N ARG A 799 -33.38 -11.20 -6.36
CA ARG A 799 -34.71 -11.75 -6.06
C ARG A 799 -35.15 -11.54 -4.61
N LYS A 800 -34.21 -11.39 -3.65
CA LYS A 800 -34.54 -10.96 -2.29
C LYS A 800 -34.97 -9.48 -2.27
N VAL A 801 -34.40 -8.64 -3.13
CA VAL A 801 -34.77 -7.22 -3.29
C VAL A 801 -36.09 -7.06 -4.05
N ASP A 802 -36.23 -7.72 -5.18
CA ASP A 802 -37.44 -7.76 -6.01
C ASP A 802 -37.72 -9.18 -6.51
N ALA A 803 -38.63 -9.89 -5.83
CA ALA A 803 -38.99 -11.26 -6.19
C ALA A 803 -39.55 -11.43 -7.61
N GLY A 804 -39.96 -10.33 -8.27
CA GLY A 804 -40.47 -10.31 -9.64
C GLY A 804 -39.44 -10.05 -10.73
N CYS A 805 -38.19 -9.69 -10.39
CA CYS A 805 -37.18 -9.30 -11.38
C CYS A 805 -36.69 -10.47 -12.24
N VAL A 806 -36.61 -11.66 -11.64
CA VAL A 806 -36.27 -12.92 -12.29
C VAL A 806 -37.26 -13.96 -11.82
N SER A 807 -37.91 -14.64 -12.76
CA SER A 807 -38.91 -15.67 -12.44
C SER A 807 -38.27 -16.89 -11.79
N GLN A 808 -39.07 -17.69 -11.07
CA GLN A 808 -38.57 -18.93 -10.47
C GLN A 808 -38.06 -19.93 -11.52
N ASP A 809 -38.62 -19.92 -12.73
CA ASP A 809 -38.19 -20.82 -13.80
C ASP A 809 -36.85 -20.37 -14.40
N GLU A 810 -36.62 -19.05 -14.54
CA GLU A 810 -35.34 -18.48 -14.96
C GLU A 810 -34.25 -18.68 -13.90
N ALA A 811 -34.57 -18.47 -12.62
CA ALA A 811 -33.62 -18.69 -11.53
C ALA A 811 -33.14 -20.15 -11.47
N LYS A 812 -33.99 -21.12 -11.79
CA LYS A 812 -33.59 -22.54 -11.86
C LYS A 812 -32.57 -22.84 -12.97
N LEU A 813 -32.41 -21.96 -13.96
CA LEU A 813 -31.39 -22.12 -14.99
C LEU A 813 -29.97 -21.92 -14.44
N THR A 814 -29.83 -21.30 -13.26
CA THR A 814 -28.53 -21.11 -12.60
C THR A 814 -28.09 -22.35 -11.81
N ASP A 815 -29.01 -23.30 -11.56
CA ASP A 815 -28.77 -24.49 -10.76
C ASP A 815 -28.22 -25.64 -11.63
N PRO A 816 -27.19 -26.39 -11.19
CA PRO A 816 -26.73 -27.59 -11.88
C PRO A 816 -27.85 -28.63 -12.09
N PRO A 817 -27.87 -29.36 -13.23
CA PRO A 817 -26.91 -29.32 -14.32
C PRO A 817 -27.20 -28.23 -15.37
N LEU A 818 -26.18 -27.46 -15.76
CA LEU A 818 -26.29 -26.44 -16.82
C LEU A 818 -26.06 -27.05 -18.22
N ASP A 819 -26.90 -28.01 -18.60
CA ASP A 819 -26.82 -28.76 -19.86
C ASP A 819 -27.00 -27.87 -21.10
N GLN A 820 -27.69 -26.74 -20.96
CA GLN A 820 -27.93 -25.75 -22.02
C GLN A 820 -26.68 -24.96 -22.41
N ILE A 821 -25.65 -24.96 -21.55
CA ILE A 821 -24.39 -24.26 -21.79
C ILE A 821 -23.37 -25.21 -22.40
N GLU A 822 -22.80 -24.85 -23.56
CA GLU A 822 -21.82 -25.67 -24.27
C GLU A 822 -20.53 -25.85 -23.44
N SER A 823 -19.95 -27.06 -23.51
CA SER A 823 -18.68 -27.36 -22.86
C SER A 823 -17.51 -27.03 -23.79
N PRO A 824 -16.48 -26.28 -23.34
CA PRO A 824 -15.30 -25.99 -24.15
C PRO A 824 -14.37 -27.21 -24.32
N PHE A 825 -14.63 -28.32 -23.62
CA PHE A 825 -13.79 -29.52 -23.64
C PHE A 825 -14.20 -30.49 -24.77
N GLN A 826 -13.23 -30.86 -25.59
CA GLN A 826 -13.37 -31.86 -26.64
C GLN A 826 -13.46 -33.28 -26.07
N ASP A 827 -14.00 -34.22 -26.84
CA ASP A 827 -13.98 -35.64 -26.49
C ASP A 827 -12.51 -36.13 -26.35
N PRO A 828 -12.10 -36.75 -25.22
CA PRO A 828 -10.72 -37.17 -25.00
C PRO A 828 -10.17 -38.12 -26.09
N ASP A 829 -11.02 -38.92 -26.73
CA ASP A 829 -10.63 -39.85 -27.80
C ASP A 829 -10.36 -39.12 -29.13
N SER A 830 -10.80 -37.87 -29.26
CA SER A 830 -10.65 -37.04 -30.46
C SER A 830 -9.41 -36.13 -30.44
N ILE A 831 -8.78 -35.97 -29.28
CA ILE A 831 -7.62 -35.08 -29.06
C ILE A 831 -6.34 -35.74 -29.60
N ASP A 832 -5.61 -35.03 -30.46
CA ASP A 832 -4.28 -35.43 -30.94
C ASP A 832 -3.24 -35.32 -29.80
N GLU A 833 -2.36 -36.31 -29.67
CA GLU A 833 -1.31 -36.29 -28.63
C GLU A 833 -0.20 -35.29 -28.97
N ASP A 834 0.05 -35.04 -30.25
CA ASP A 834 1.06 -34.09 -30.72
C ASP A 834 0.72 -32.64 -30.29
N ASP A 835 -0.57 -32.33 -30.10
CA ASP A 835 -1.06 -31.02 -29.62
C ASP A 835 -0.72 -30.75 -28.14
N LEU A 836 -0.35 -31.78 -27.37
CA LEU A 836 -0.22 -31.71 -25.91
C LEU A 836 1.22 -31.56 -25.42
N GLU A 837 2.21 -31.92 -26.25
CA GLU A 837 3.62 -31.89 -25.85
C GLU A 837 4.09 -30.48 -25.43
N ASP A 838 3.65 -29.45 -26.16
CA ASP A 838 4.00 -28.05 -25.93
C ASP A 838 3.35 -27.45 -24.66
N VAL A 839 2.26 -28.04 -24.16
CA VAL A 839 1.56 -27.52 -22.97
C VAL A 839 1.87 -28.31 -21.70
N GLU A 840 2.54 -29.46 -21.81
CA GLU A 840 2.94 -30.28 -20.65
C GLU A 840 3.66 -29.46 -19.56
N PRO A 841 4.61 -28.56 -19.88
CA PRO A 841 5.34 -27.79 -18.86
C PRO A 841 4.45 -26.79 -18.09
N ALA A 842 3.25 -26.47 -18.57
CA ALA A 842 2.30 -25.66 -17.82
C ALA A 842 1.97 -26.29 -16.46
N PHE A 843 1.96 -27.62 -16.40
CA PHE A 843 1.48 -28.40 -15.26
C PHE A 843 2.63 -28.95 -14.41
N HIS A 844 2.79 -28.42 -13.20
CA HIS A 844 3.71 -28.99 -12.22
C HIS A 844 3.09 -30.14 -11.43
N MET A 845 3.94 -31.02 -10.89
CA MET A 845 3.54 -32.25 -10.20
C MET A 845 2.43 -32.05 -9.16
N ASP A 846 2.50 -30.99 -8.34
CA ASP A 846 1.49 -30.71 -7.31
C ASP A 846 0.14 -30.33 -7.92
N PHE A 847 0.14 -29.53 -8.99
CA PHE A 847 -1.08 -29.11 -9.68
C PHE A 847 -1.75 -30.31 -10.36
N SER A 848 -0.98 -31.13 -11.07
CA SER A 848 -1.49 -32.35 -11.70
C SER A 848 -2.05 -33.32 -10.65
N ASN A 849 -1.31 -33.54 -9.56
CA ASN A 849 -1.68 -34.57 -8.59
C ASN A 849 -2.80 -34.18 -7.65
N TYR A 850 -2.70 -33.03 -6.99
CA TYR A 850 -3.62 -32.63 -5.93
C TYR A 850 -4.77 -31.79 -6.46
N THR A 851 -4.53 -30.86 -7.39
CA THR A 851 -5.57 -29.98 -7.93
C THR A 851 -6.40 -30.73 -8.96
N VAL A 852 -5.82 -31.17 -10.08
CA VAL A 852 -6.56 -31.95 -11.10
C VAL A 852 -7.04 -33.29 -10.55
N GLY A 853 -6.31 -33.90 -9.62
CA GLY A 853 -6.71 -35.15 -8.97
C GLY A 853 -8.07 -35.09 -8.27
N ARG A 854 -8.42 -33.96 -7.64
CA ARG A 854 -9.71 -33.77 -6.95
C ARG A 854 -10.92 -33.86 -7.87
N LEU A 855 -10.74 -33.63 -9.17
CA LEU A 855 -11.80 -33.77 -10.16
C LEU A 855 -12.24 -35.23 -10.37
N VAL A 856 -11.52 -36.19 -9.79
CA VAL A 856 -11.78 -37.63 -9.89
C VAL A 856 -11.86 -38.24 -8.48
N PRO A 857 -13.04 -38.23 -7.82
CA PRO A 857 -13.19 -38.62 -6.42
C PRO A 857 -12.68 -40.03 -6.06
N ASP A 858 -12.76 -40.98 -6.98
CA ASP A 858 -12.32 -42.38 -6.77
C ASP A 858 -10.80 -42.58 -6.95
N ARG A 859 -10.03 -41.53 -7.26
CA ARG A 859 -8.58 -41.58 -7.47
C ARG A 859 -7.82 -41.18 -6.21
N GLY A 860 -6.97 -42.07 -5.70
CA GLY A 860 -5.96 -41.72 -4.71
C GLY A 860 -4.82 -40.86 -5.27
N ASN A 861 -4.18 -40.04 -4.44
CA ASN A 861 -3.04 -39.21 -4.85
C ASN A 861 -1.90 -40.05 -5.49
N TYR A 862 -1.26 -39.51 -6.53
CA TYR A 862 -0.16 -40.14 -7.30
C TYR A 862 -0.53 -41.40 -8.08
N ILE A 863 -1.83 -41.61 -8.35
CA ILE A 863 -2.31 -42.70 -9.23
C ILE A 863 -2.53 -42.15 -10.64
N ASP A 864 -1.45 -42.00 -11.40
CA ASP A 864 -1.47 -41.38 -12.74
C ASP A 864 -1.97 -42.30 -13.87
N ASP A 865 -2.14 -43.60 -13.59
CA ASP A 865 -2.68 -44.59 -14.51
C ASP A 865 -4.20 -44.77 -14.43
N HIS A 866 -4.90 -43.96 -13.62
CA HIS A 866 -6.36 -43.97 -13.53
C HIS A 866 -6.98 -43.48 -14.86
N PRO A 867 -7.77 -44.30 -15.58
CA PRO A 867 -8.21 -43.98 -16.95
C PRO A 867 -9.00 -42.67 -17.06
N GLU A 868 -9.87 -42.39 -16.10
CA GLU A 868 -10.68 -41.16 -16.09
C GLU A 868 -9.82 -39.92 -15.82
N TYR A 869 -8.80 -40.05 -14.97
CA TYR A 869 -7.88 -38.94 -14.71
C TYR A 869 -7.05 -38.61 -15.94
N GLN A 870 -6.58 -39.63 -16.67
CA GLN A 870 -5.88 -39.42 -17.93
C GLN A 870 -6.79 -38.71 -18.96
N ALA A 871 -8.06 -39.12 -19.06
CA ALA A 871 -9.02 -38.49 -19.96
C ALA A 871 -9.28 -37.01 -19.58
N VAL A 872 -9.62 -36.75 -18.31
CA VAL A 872 -9.86 -35.38 -17.80
C VAL A 872 -8.63 -34.49 -17.98
N PHE A 873 -7.45 -35.00 -17.63
CA PHE A 873 -6.22 -34.23 -17.74
C PHE A 873 -5.86 -33.94 -19.20
N LYS A 874 -6.10 -34.89 -20.12
CA LYS A 874 -5.95 -34.69 -21.57
C LYS A 874 -6.85 -33.55 -22.09
N GLN A 875 -8.10 -33.50 -21.63
CA GLN A 875 -9.04 -32.42 -21.96
C GLN A 875 -8.58 -31.07 -21.41
N ILE A 876 -8.09 -31.02 -20.16
CA ILE A 876 -7.55 -29.80 -19.55
C ILE A 876 -6.34 -29.28 -20.33
N LYS A 877 -5.39 -30.15 -20.68
CA LYS A 877 -4.22 -29.79 -21.51
C LYS A 877 -4.65 -29.21 -22.85
N LYS A 878 -5.60 -29.86 -23.54
CA LYS A 878 -6.13 -29.37 -24.80
C LYS A 878 -6.80 -27.99 -24.63
N ARG A 879 -7.57 -27.79 -23.55
CA ARG A 879 -8.17 -26.49 -23.26
C ARG A 879 -7.13 -25.40 -23.00
N VAL A 880 -6.04 -25.69 -22.29
CA VAL A 880 -4.91 -24.76 -22.12
C VAL A 880 -4.31 -24.36 -23.46
N ARG A 881 -4.17 -25.30 -24.39
CA ARG A 881 -3.72 -25.01 -25.77
C ARG A 881 -4.73 -24.15 -26.54
N ASP A 882 -6.02 -24.46 -26.44
CA ASP A 882 -7.10 -23.74 -27.14
C ASP A 882 -7.30 -22.31 -26.61
N LEU A 883 -6.88 -22.03 -25.37
CA LEU A 883 -6.79 -20.68 -24.81
C LEU A 883 -5.60 -19.88 -25.37
N GLY A 884 -4.66 -20.53 -26.08
CA GLY A 884 -3.53 -19.88 -26.76
C GLY A 884 -2.16 -20.09 -26.12
N TYR A 885 -2.05 -20.86 -25.02
CA TYR A 885 -0.76 -21.10 -24.38
C TYR A 885 0.18 -21.96 -25.25
N SER A 886 1.45 -21.56 -25.29
CA SER A 886 2.57 -22.31 -25.84
C SER A 886 3.76 -22.19 -24.90
N TYR A 887 4.42 -23.31 -24.57
CA TYR A 887 5.62 -23.24 -23.75
C TYR A 887 6.76 -22.55 -24.51
N ASP A 888 6.87 -22.72 -25.83
CA ASP A 888 7.89 -22.03 -26.62
C ASP A 888 7.81 -20.49 -26.50
N ASP A 889 6.59 -19.93 -26.38
CA ASP A 889 6.38 -18.49 -26.24
C ASP A 889 6.67 -17.99 -24.81
N PHE A 890 6.35 -18.78 -23.78
CA PHE A 890 6.45 -18.38 -22.37
C PHE A 890 7.65 -18.96 -21.61
N GLU A 891 8.42 -19.90 -22.19
CA GLU A 891 9.49 -20.67 -21.52
C GLU A 891 10.41 -19.75 -20.72
N SER A 892 10.90 -18.70 -21.36
CA SER A 892 11.89 -17.81 -20.74
C SER A 892 11.35 -17.08 -19.50
N VAL A 893 10.08 -16.68 -19.54
CA VAL A 893 9.42 -15.91 -18.47
C VAL A 893 8.94 -16.84 -17.37
N ASP A 894 8.37 -17.99 -17.72
CA ASP A 894 7.97 -19.02 -16.77
C ASP A 894 9.18 -19.56 -15.97
N ASP A 895 10.30 -19.81 -16.65
CA ASP A 895 11.56 -20.17 -16.01
C ASP A 895 12.08 -19.07 -15.07
N GLU A 896 11.90 -17.81 -15.44
CA GLU A 896 12.29 -16.68 -14.61
C GLU A 896 11.44 -16.63 -13.33
N ILE A 897 10.13 -16.72 -13.47
CA ILE A 897 9.16 -16.74 -12.36
C ILE A 897 9.47 -17.90 -11.43
N ASP A 898 9.65 -19.12 -11.95
CA ASP A 898 10.02 -20.28 -11.14
C ASP A 898 11.35 -20.08 -10.42
N ARG A 899 12.37 -19.51 -11.10
CA ARG A 899 13.65 -19.22 -10.45
C ARG A 899 13.49 -18.18 -9.36
N ARG A 900 12.62 -17.18 -9.49
CA ARG A 900 12.36 -16.16 -8.45
C ARG A 900 11.60 -16.76 -7.28
N ASN A 901 10.49 -17.45 -7.54
CA ASN A 901 9.69 -18.16 -6.54
C ASN A 901 10.54 -19.18 -5.74
N ASN A 902 11.50 -19.84 -6.38
CA ASN A 902 12.43 -20.78 -5.72
C ASN A 902 13.61 -20.09 -4.97
N ARG A 903 13.85 -18.79 -5.19
CA ARG A 903 14.98 -18.02 -4.64
C ARG A 903 14.60 -17.01 -3.56
N GLY A 904 13.32 -16.69 -3.40
CA GLY A 904 12.82 -15.65 -2.51
C GLY A 904 11.92 -16.19 -1.40
N ARG A 905 12.02 -15.48 -0.26
CA ARG A 905 11.02 -15.37 0.80
C ARG A 905 10.00 -14.29 0.39
N ASP A 906 9.67 -14.18 -0.91
CA ASP A 906 8.73 -13.17 -1.40
C ASP A 906 7.36 -13.51 -0.82
N GLU A 907 6.81 -12.59 -0.03
CA GLU A 907 5.46 -12.70 0.54
C GLU A 907 4.41 -12.84 -0.57
N THR A 908 4.69 -12.28 -1.76
CA THR A 908 3.82 -12.25 -2.94
C THR A 908 4.11 -13.40 -3.91
N LYS A 909 3.17 -14.35 -4.03
CA LYS A 909 3.26 -15.47 -4.96
C LYS A 909 2.84 -15.04 -6.37
N VAL A 910 3.81 -14.94 -7.28
CA VAL A 910 3.56 -14.70 -8.71
C VAL A 910 3.36 -16.04 -9.41
N ASP A 911 2.24 -16.21 -10.10
CA ASP A 911 1.96 -17.42 -10.87
C ASP A 911 2.65 -17.37 -12.24
N ARG A 912 3.09 -18.54 -12.70
CA ARG A 912 3.53 -18.71 -14.10
C ARG A 912 2.37 -18.51 -15.06
N TYR A 913 2.65 -18.12 -16.30
CA TYR A 913 1.61 -18.02 -17.33
C TYR A 913 1.00 -19.40 -17.59
N GLY A 914 1.79 -20.47 -17.71
CA GLY A 914 1.23 -21.82 -17.84
C GLY A 914 0.26 -22.20 -16.70
N LYS A 915 0.54 -21.72 -15.49
CA LYS A 915 -0.34 -21.92 -14.33
C LYS A 915 -1.63 -21.09 -14.40
N LYS A 916 -1.58 -19.85 -14.90
CA LYS A 916 -2.78 -19.03 -15.17
C LYS A 916 -3.76 -19.77 -16.09
N TYR A 917 -3.28 -20.28 -17.22
CA TYR A 917 -4.13 -20.99 -18.19
C TYR A 917 -4.63 -22.31 -17.61
N SER A 918 -3.81 -23.00 -16.81
CA SER A 918 -4.19 -24.23 -16.12
C SER A 918 -5.34 -24.00 -15.11
N TRP A 919 -5.33 -22.88 -14.38
CA TRP A 919 -6.42 -22.53 -13.45
C TRP A 919 -7.75 -22.28 -14.17
N ILE A 920 -7.72 -21.53 -15.27
CA ILE A 920 -8.90 -21.26 -16.10
C ILE A 920 -9.52 -22.58 -16.57
N ALA A 921 -8.70 -23.47 -17.16
CA ALA A 921 -9.17 -24.77 -17.63
C ALA A 921 -9.63 -25.67 -16.47
N TYR A 922 -8.99 -25.59 -15.30
CA TYR A 922 -9.39 -26.34 -14.11
C TYR A 922 -10.78 -25.94 -13.62
N PHE A 923 -11.06 -24.65 -13.44
CA PHE A 923 -12.35 -24.18 -12.94
C PHE A 923 -13.50 -24.40 -13.95
N GLU A 924 -13.22 -24.34 -15.25
CA GLU A 924 -14.17 -24.77 -16.29
C GLU A 924 -14.45 -26.29 -16.20
N MET A 925 -13.42 -27.11 -15.98
CA MET A 925 -13.61 -28.56 -15.82
C MET A 925 -14.34 -28.89 -14.53
N TYR A 926 -14.06 -28.18 -13.43
CA TYR A 926 -14.76 -28.34 -12.17
C TYR A 926 -16.27 -28.13 -12.35
N GLY A 927 -16.67 -27.03 -13.00
CA GLY A 927 -18.09 -26.78 -13.28
C GLY A 927 -18.72 -27.82 -14.20
N LYS A 928 -18.00 -28.31 -15.22
CA LYS A 928 -18.47 -29.44 -16.04
C LYS A 928 -18.71 -30.71 -15.20
N ARG A 929 -17.85 -31.01 -14.24
CA ARG A 929 -17.95 -32.21 -13.39
C ARG A 929 -19.07 -32.11 -12.35
N VAL A 930 -19.37 -30.88 -11.90
CA VAL A 930 -20.57 -30.56 -11.12
C VAL A 930 -21.84 -30.79 -11.96
N ASP A 931 -21.87 -30.31 -13.21
CA ASP A 931 -23.00 -30.54 -14.13
C ASP A 931 -23.21 -32.04 -14.40
N GLU A 932 -22.15 -32.85 -14.43
CA GLU A 932 -22.24 -34.31 -14.60
C GLU A 932 -22.71 -35.05 -13.32
N GLY A 933 -22.85 -34.34 -12.19
CA GLY A 933 -23.22 -34.92 -10.90
C GLY A 933 -22.12 -35.78 -10.27
N ILE A 934 -20.86 -35.56 -10.65
CA ILE A 934 -19.71 -36.36 -10.20
C ILE A 934 -19.05 -35.72 -8.98
N LEU A 935 -18.99 -34.39 -8.94
CA LEU A 935 -18.60 -33.64 -7.76
C LEU A 935 -19.86 -33.29 -6.96
N PRO A 936 -19.81 -33.34 -5.62
CA PRO A 936 -20.96 -33.03 -4.79
C PRO A 936 -21.33 -31.55 -4.93
N THR A 937 -22.63 -31.27 -4.92
CA THR A 937 -23.19 -29.91 -4.87
C THR A 937 -23.60 -29.48 -3.46
N TYR A 938 -23.69 -30.41 -2.50
CA TYR A 938 -24.26 -30.20 -1.16
C TYR A 938 -23.52 -30.92 0.00
N GLU A 939 -22.35 -31.52 -0.22
CA GLU A 939 -21.48 -32.10 0.83
C GLU A 939 -20.09 -31.47 0.75
N ASP A 940 -19.37 -31.32 1.88
CA ASP A 940 -17.97 -30.88 2.17
C ASP A 940 -17.26 -29.79 1.29
N GLU A 941 -17.68 -29.52 0.06
CA GLU A 941 -17.03 -28.71 -0.98
C GLU A 941 -18.08 -27.96 -1.85
N ILE A 942 -18.97 -27.16 -1.24
CA ILE A 942 -19.95 -26.29 -1.96
C ILE A 942 -19.29 -25.36 -2.98
N ARG A 943 -18.04 -25.00 -2.69
CA ARG A 943 -17.17 -24.16 -3.49
C ARG A 943 -15.85 -24.90 -3.65
N PRO A 944 -15.16 -24.78 -4.81
CA PRO A 944 -13.84 -25.36 -4.94
C PRO A 944 -12.95 -24.85 -3.80
N PRO A 945 -12.22 -25.74 -3.11
CA PRO A 945 -11.30 -25.33 -2.05
C PRO A 945 -10.16 -24.44 -2.56
N ASP A 946 -10.00 -24.34 -3.87
CA ASP A 946 -9.03 -23.46 -4.53
C ASP A 946 -9.60 -22.04 -4.80
N CYS A 947 -10.80 -21.68 -4.31
CA CYS A 947 -11.33 -20.32 -4.41
C CYS A 947 -10.36 -19.33 -3.78
N ASP A 948 -10.03 -18.26 -4.51
CA ASP A 948 -8.80 -17.54 -4.24
C ASP A 948 -8.95 -16.28 -3.40
N ILE A 949 -10.16 -15.73 -3.29
CA ILE A 949 -10.50 -14.49 -2.59
C ILE A 949 -11.92 -14.57 -1.98
N ASP A 950 -12.14 -13.89 -0.85
CA ASP A 950 -13.48 -13.56 -0.36
C ASP A 950 -13.87 -12.17 -0.91
N PRO A 951 -14.83 -12.09 -1.86
CA PRO A 951 -15.18 -10.84 -2.54
C PRO A 951 -15.96 -9.86 -1.67
N SER A 952 -16.38 -10.25 -0.46
CA SER A 952 -17.01 -9.33 0.50
C SER A 952 -15.99 -8.49 1.28
N PHE A 953 -14.68 -8.77 1.15
CA PHE A 953 -13.59 -8.03 1.80
C PHE A 953 -13.84 -7.73 3.29
N PRO A 954 -14.06 -8.76 4.13
CA PRO A 954 -14.43 -8.55 5.52
C PRO A 954 -13.38 -7.74 6.29
N ASN A 955 -13.82 -6.65 6.91
CA ASN A 955 -12.99 -5.81 7.78
C ASN A 955 -12.60 -6.52 9.07
N LYS A 956 -11.58 -6.01 9.77
CA LYS A 956 -11.27 -6.48 11.13
C LYS A 956 -12.43 -6.15 12.08
N THR A 957 -12.65 -7.04 13.05
CA THR A 957 -13.66 -6.81 14.09
C THR A 957 -13.30 -5.62 14.99
N LYS A 958 -14.32 -5.04 15.64
CA LYS A 958 -14.13 -3.96 16.60
C LYS A 958 -13.62 -4.50 17.94
N GLU A 959 -12.64 -3.80 18.51
CA GLU A 959 -12.15 -4.08 19.85
C GLU A 959 -13.02 -3.39 20.91
N TRP A 960 -13.46 -4.15 21.92
CA TRP A 960 -14.18 -3.59 23.07
C TRP A 960 -13.88 -4.39 24.34
N ARG A 961 -13.34 -3.71 25.36
CA ARG A 961 -12.98 -4.33 26.63
C ARG A 961 -14.11 -4.15 27.66
N PRO A 962 -14.77 -5.23 28.10
CA PRO A 962 -15.71 -5.17 29.22
C PRO A 962 -14.98 -4.99 30.56
N GLU A 963 -15.73 -4.59 31.59
CA GLU A 963 -15.28 -4.74 32.98
C GLU A 963 -15.22 -6.24 33.32
N LEU A 964 -14.06 -6.67 33.85
CA LEU A 964 -13.79 -8.06 34.20
C LEU A 964 -13.48 -8.18 35.70
N PRO A 965 -13.75 -9.34 36.31
CA PRO A 965 -13.41 -9.57 37.72
C PRO A 965 -11.90 -9.48 37.94
N GLU A 966 -11.50 -8.89 39.07
CA GLU A 966 -10.10 -8.86 39.51
C GLU A 966 -9.72 -10.21 40.14
N LEU A 967 -8.91 -11.00 39.43
CA LEU A 967 -8.54 -12.36 39.83
C LEU A 967 -7.15 -12.50 40.46
N PHE A 968 -6.31 -11.47 40.33
CA PHE A 968 -4.87 -11.57 40.62
C PHE A 968 -4.39 -10.66 41.77
N GLU A 969 -5.28 -10.07 42.56
CA GLU A 969 -4.90 -9.26 43.73
C GLU A 969 -4.22 -10.08 44.84
N THR A 970 -4.46 -11.40 44.87
CA THR A 970 -3.86 -12.29 45.87
C THR A 970 -2.49 -12.78 45.40
N GLU A 971 -1.44 -12.47 46.15
CA GLU A 971 -0.12 -13.06 45.93
C GLU A 971 -0.12 -14.54 46.34
N TYR A 972 0.27 -15.42 45.42
CA TYR A 972 0.44 -16.85 45.67
C TYR A 972 1.91 -17.16 45.91
N SER A 973 2.22 -17.87 47.00
CA SER A 973 3.60 -18.18 47.37
C SER A 973 4.17 -19.33 46.54
N GLU A 974 3.31 -20.24 46.08
CA GLU A 974 3.62 -21.34 45.17
C GLU A 974 2.56 -21.48 44.08
N TYR A 975 2.94 -21.91 42.88
CA TYR A 975 2.00 -22.08 41.75
C TYR A 975 0.91 -23.13 42.03
N CYS A 976 1.20 -24.14 42.86
CA CYS A 976 0.22 -25.13 43.30
C CYS A 976 -0.98 -24.49 44.03
N GLU A 977 -0.75 -23.40 44.76
CA GLU A 977 -1.82 -22.66 45.48
C GLU A 977 -2.76 -21.96 44.50
N TRP A 978 -2.22 -21.42 43.40
CA TRP A 978 -3.03 -20.86 42.32
C TRP A 978 -3.87 -21.93 41.63
N ILE A 979 -3.23 -23.03 41.22
CA ILE A 979 -3.87 -24.11 40.46
C ILE A 979 -5.01 -24.76 41.25
N SER A 980 -4.81 -25.03 42.55
CA SER A 980 -5.82 -25.68 43.40
C SER A 980 -6.82 -24.70 44.05
N GLY A 981 -6.36 -23.50 44.43
CA GLY A 981 -7.07 -22.60 45.35
C GLY A 981 -7.24 -21.14 44.90
N GLY A 982 -6.93 -20.79 43.65
CA GLY A 982 -7.27 -19.46 43.09
C GLY A 982 -8.78 -19.13 43.11
N PRO A 983 -9.19 -17.86 42.96
CA PRO A 983 -10.60 -17.51 42.83
C PRO A 983 -11.23 -18.14 41.58
N ASN A 984 -12.49 -18.54 41.69
CA ASN A 984 -13.32 -18.80 40.51
C ASN A 984 -13.85 -17.45 40.00
N PRO A 985 -13.72 -17.16 38.70
CA PRO A 985 -14.21 -15.90 38.15
C PRO A 985 -15.74 -15.86 38.15
N SER A 986 -16.31 -14.71 38.53
CA SER A 986 -17.74 -14.43 38.36
C SER A 986 -17.91 -13.47 37.19
N TYR A 987 -18.62 -13.94 36.16
CA TYR A 987 -18.89 -13.18 34.93
C TYR A 987 -20.36 -12.82 34.77
N GLU A 988 -21.16 -12.88 35.85
CA GLU A 988 -22.61 -12.66 35.80
C GLU A 988 -23.00 -11.31 35.18
N GLU A 989 -22.20 -10.27 35.45
CA GLU A 989 -22.38 -8.91 34.89
C GLU A 989 -22.18 -8.82 33.37
N LEU A 990 -21.67 -9.89 32.74
CA LEU A 990 -21.51 -10.01 31.29
C LEU A 990 -22.67 -10.73 30.63
N PHE A 991 -23.51 -11.46 31.37
CA PHE A 991 -24.56 -12.29 30.77
C PHE A 991 -25.70 -11.45 30.20
N VAL A 992 -26.01 -10.33 30.84
CA VAL A 992 -26.97 -9.33 30.35
C VAL A 992 -26.37 -7.95 30.51
N LYS A 993 -26.35 -7.16 29.43
CA LYS A 993 -25.89 -5.76 29.46
C LYS A 993 -26.91 -4.83 28.84
N ASP A 994 -27.15 -3.70 29.50
CA ASP A 994 -27.99 -2.63 28.94
C ASP A 994 -27.29 -1.90 27.79
N THR A 995 -25.95 -1.87 27.79
CA THR A 995 -25.14 -1.26 26.74
C THR A 995 -23.89 -2.10 26.50
N VAL A 996 -23.56 -2.35 25.22
CA VAL A 996 -22.32 -3.00 24.78
C VAL A 996 -21.69 -2.12 23.72
N ASP A 997 -20.41 -1.76 23.87
CA ASP A 997 -19.70 -0.90 22.89
C ASP A 997 -20.47 0.41 22.53
N GLY A 998 -21.07 1.05 23.53
CA GLY A 998 -21.87 2.27 23.35
C GLY A 998 -23.23 2.07 22.67
N VAL A 999 -23.65 0.83 22.40
CA VAL A 999 -24.92 0.49 21.76
C VAL A 999 -25.93 0.02 22.80
N ASP A 1000 -27.06 0.71 22.90
CA ASP A 1000 -28.12 0.37 23.83
C ASP A 1000 -28.83 -0.93 23.45
N GLY A 1001 -29.15 -1.73 24.47
CA GLY A 1001 -29.79 -3.04 24.38
C GLY A 1001 -31.20 -3.05 24.98
N PRO A 1002 -31.57 -4.07 25.78
CA PRO A 1002 -30.70 -5.03 26.48
C PRO A 1002 -30.16 -6.18 25.60
N TRP A 1003 -28.93 -6.59 25.89
CA TRP A 1003 -28.14 -7.60 25.19
C TRP A 1003 -27.95 -8.85 26.07
N VAL A 1004 -28.19 -10.04 25.52
CA VAL A 1004 -27.96 -11.33 26.20
C VAL A 1004 -26.79 -12.06 25.56
N LEU A 1005 -25.86 -12.56 26.38
CA LEU A 1005 -24.69 -13.30 25.91
C LEU A 1005 -25.11 -14.66 25.33
N LEU A 1006 -24.71 -14.94 24.09
CA LEU A 1006 -24.90 -16.24 23.43
C LEU A 1006 -23.69 -17.16 23.61
N ASP A 1007 -22.47 -16.63 23.43
CA ASP A 1007 -21.23 -17.38 23.59
C ASP A 1007 -20.06 -16.44 23.83
N GLY A 1008 -18.96 -16.95 24.39
CA GLY A 1008 -17.80 -16.14 24.70
C GLY A 1008 -16.59 -16.94 25.14
N THR A 1009 -15.41 -16.33 25.04
CA THR A 1009 -14.19 -16.82 25.67
C THR A 1009 -13.47 -15.67 26.33
N ILE A 1010 -13.12 -15.82 27.61
CA ILE A 1010 -12.34 -14.85 28.37
C ILE A 1010 -11.00 -15.47 28.74
N ARG A 1011 -9.92 -14.74 28.48
CA ARG A 1011 -8.56 -15.11 28.83
C ARG A 1011 -7.93 -14.00 29.63
N GLN A 1012 -7.53 -14.29 30.87
CA GLN A 1012 -6.88 -13.34 31.77
C GLN A 1012 -5.51 -13.87 32.18
N ALA A 1013 -4.53 -12.98 32.32
CA ALA A 1013 -3.18 -13.32 32.74
C ALA A 1013 -2.64 -12.29 33.74
N SER A 1014 -1.80 -12.74 34.67
CA SER A 1014 -1.03 -11.85 35.55
C SER A 1014 0.37 -11.58 34.98
N SER A 1015 1.05 -10.57 35.51
CA SER A 1015 2.48 -10.31 35.22
C SER A 1015 3.38 -11.47 35.64
N ASP A 1016 2.97 -12.24 36.65
CA ASP A 1016 3.77 -13.29 37.31
C ASP A 1016 3.50 -14.71 36.77
N ALA A 1017 3.09 -14.79 35.50
CA ALA A 1017 2.82 -16.02 34.73
C ALA A 1017 1.54 -16.80 35.08
N LEU A 1018 0.67 -16.31 35.96
CA LEU A 1018 -0.61 -16.95 36.23
C LEU A 1018 -1.58 -16.70 35.08
N ARG A 1019 -2.35 -17.72 34.70
CA ARG A 1019 -3.29 -17.64 33.58
C ARG A 1019 -4.59 -18.33 33.91
N ILE A 1020 -5.67 -17.84 33.34
CA ILE A 1020 -6.97 -18.53 33.31
C ILE A 1020 -7.62 -18.28 31.96
N PHE A 1021 -8.25 -19.31 31.42
CA PHE A 1021 -9.20 -19.16 30.32
C PHE A 1021 -10.54 -19.73 30.75
N THR A 1022 -11.63 -19.09 30.35
CA THR A 1022 -13.00 -19.51 30.61
C THR A 1022 -13.81 -19.39 29.33
N PHE A 1023 -14.49 -20.46 28.94
CA PHE A 1023 -15.55 -20.44 27.94
C PHE A 1023 -16.87 -20.07 28.62
N LEU A 1024 -17.63 -19.16 28.01
CA LEU A 1024 -18.97 -18.75 28.43
C LEU A 1024 -20.01 -19.34 27.46
N ARG A 1025 -20.03 -20.68 27.36
CA ARG A 1025 -20.84 -21.38 26.34
C ARG A 1025 -22.33 -21.26 26.62
N GLY A 1026 -23.09 -20.63 25.73
CA GLY A 1026 -24.55 -20.73 25.74
C GLY A 1026 -25.03 -21.95 24.96
N VAL A 1027 -26.02 -22.64 25.51
CA VAL A 1027 -26.75 -23.72 24.83
C VAL A 1027 -28.25 -23.51 25.00
N LEU A 1028 -29.04 -23.86 23.98
CA LEU A 1028 -30.50 -23.82 24.06
C LEU A 1028 -31.02 -25.20 24.45
N ILE A 1029 -31.95 -25.27 25.39
CA ILE A 1029 -32.37 -26.53 26.02
C ILE A 1029 -33.84 -26.44 26.44
N SER A 1030 -34.53 -27.57 26.57
CA SER A 1030 -35.86 -27.58 27.19
C SER A 1030 -35.77 -27.18 28.68
N GLU A 1031 -36.75 -26.43 29.19
CA GLU A 1031 -36.77 -26.04 30.61
C GLU A 1031 -36.77 -27.26 31.56
N GLU A 1032 -37.35 -28.38 31.13
CA GLU A 1032 -37.39 -29.63 31.92
C GLU A 1032 -36.00 -30.26 32.09
N ASP A 1033 -35.11 -30.10 31.10
CA ASP A 1033 -33.81 -30.74 31.05
C ASP A 1033 -32.66 -29.91 31.67
N VAL A 1034 -32.88 -28.63 31.98
CA VAL A 1034 -31.88 -27.74 32.64
C VAL A 1034 -31.35 -28.36 33.93
N SER A 1035 -32.23 -28.98 34.72
CA SER A 1035 -31.86 -29.62 35.98
C SER A 1035 -30.93 -30.83 35.76
N GLY A 1036 -31.15 -31.58 34.68
CA GLY A 1036 -30.28 -32.68 34.24
C GLY A 1036 -28.92 -32.18 33.76
N LEU A 1037 -28.88 -31.11 32.96
CA LEU A 1037 -27.65 -30.47 32.50
C LEU A 1037 -26.78 -29.99 33.68
N LYS A 1038 -27.40 -29.32 34.66
CA LYS A 1038 -26.75 -28.88 35.91
C LYS A 1038 -26.15 -30.05 36.68
N GLN A 1039 -26.85 -31.18 36.76
CA GLN A 1039 -26.35 -32.37 37.44
C GLN A 1039 -25.15 -32.98 36.69
N GLN A 1040 -25.26 -33.15 35.37
CA GLN A 1040 -24.20 -33.75 34.55
C GLN A 1040 -22.91 -32.92 34.57
N LEU A 1041 -22.98 -31.58 34.45
CA LEU A 1041 -21.77 -30.75 34.52
C LEU A 1041 -21.11 -30.87 35.90
N ARG A 1042 -21.89 -30.93 36.99
CA ARG A 1042 -21.34 -31.10 38.35
C ARG A 1042 -20.63 -32.43 38.53
N GLU A 1043 -21.22 -33.52 38.04
CA GLU A 1043 -20.69 -34.88 38.14
C GLU A 1043 -19.50 -35.15 37.20
N THR A 1044 -19.42 -34.43 36.07
CA THR A 1044 -18.34 -34.60 35.07
C THR A 1044 -17.05 -33.93 35.52
N GLU A 1045 -16.00 -34.70 35.83
CA GLU A 1045 -14.72 -34.15 36.31
C GLU A 1045 -14.09 -33.12 35.32
N TYR A 1046 -14.12 -33.41 34.02
CA TYR A 1046 -13.58 -32.55 32.96
C TYR A 1046 -14.61 -32.23 31.86
N PRO A 1047 -15.11 -30.98 31.77
CA PRO A 1047 -16.12 -30.60 30.78
C PRO A 1047 -15.61 -30.49 29.33
N GLY A 1048 -14.29 -30.51 29.09
CA GLY A 1048 -13.72 -30.50 27.74
C GLY A 1048 -13.81 -31.84 27.02
N ASN A 1049 -13.05 -32.01 25.93
CA ASN A 1049 -13.03 -33.23 25.09
C ASN A 1049 -14.41 -33.61 24.50
N ARG A 1050 -15.17 -32.62 24.01
CA ARG A 1050 -16.51 -32.77 23.39
C ARG A 1050 -17.63 -33.21 24.33
N ASN A 1051 -17.44 -33.13 25.65
CA ASN A 1051 -18.54 -33.31 26.61
C ASN A 1051 -19.56 -32.18 26.49
N ILE A 1052 -19.11 -30.94 26.30
CA ILE A 1052 -19.97 -29.86 25.80
C ILE A 1052 -19.77 -29.82 24.27
N PRO A 1053 -20.85 -29.76 23.46
CA PRO A 1053 -20.72 -29.69 22.01
C PRO A 1053 -19.80 -28.56 21.55
N ASP A 1054 -18.96 -28.85 20.55
CA ASP A 1054 -18.11 -27.84 19.92
C ASP A 1054 -18.96 -26.93 19.02
N THR A 1055 -18.47 -25.72 18.77
CA THR A 1055 -19.11 -24.81 17.80
C THR A 1055 -18.74 -25.28 16.39
N PRO A 1056 -19.71 -25.53 15.50
CA PRO A 1056 -19.42 -25.89 14.11
C PRO A 1056 -18.76 -24.74 13.35
N GLU A 1057 -17.93 -25.07 12.36
CA GLU A 1057 -17.18 -24.11 11.55
C GLU A 1057 -17.48 -24.30 10.06
N ASP A 1058 -17.71 -23.20 9.35
CA ASP A 1058 -17.86 -23.21 7.90
C ASP A 1058 -16.56 -22.75 7.24
N TYR A 1059 -15.99 -23.65 6.45
CA TYR A 1059 -14.93 -23.33 5.50
C TYR A 1059 -15.55 -23.00 4.15
N TYR A 1060 -14.97 -22.03 3.44
CA TYR A 1060 -15.36 -21.63 2.08
C TYR A 1060 -16.76 -21.02 1.92
N THR A 1061 -17.42 -20.59 3.00
CA THR A 1061 -18.53 -19.61 2.94
C THR A 1061 -17.94 -18.22 2.96
N TYR A 1062 -18.41 -17.29 2.13
CA TYR A 1062 -17.93 -15.91 2.18
C TYR A 1062 -18.53 -15.17 3.38
N ALA A 1063 -17.79 -14.23 3.97
CA ALA A 1063 -18.28 -13.49 5.13
C ALA A 1063 -19.60 -12.76 4.82
N GLY A 1064 -19.72 -12.16 3.63
CA GLY A 1064 -20.94 -11.50 3.16
C GLY A 1064 -22.12 -12.43 2.84
N GLU A 1065 -21.90 -13.76 2.76
CA GLU A 1065 -22.99 -14.75 2.61
C GLU A 1065 -23.68 -15.04 3.96
N ILE A 1066 -23.03 -14.70 5.07
CA ILE A 1066 -23.59 -14.86 6.41
C ILE A 1066 -24.45 -13.63 6.71
N PRO A 1067 -25.74 -13.80 7.11
CA PRO A 1067 -26.37 -15.06 7.49
C PRO A 1067 -27.40 -15.58 6.46
N TRP A 1068 -27.58 -14.90 5.33
CA TRP A 1068 -28.75 -15.03 4.46
C TRP A 1068 -28.67 -16.17 3.44
N SER A 1069 -27.47 -16.68 3.16
CA SER A 1069 -27.22 -17.66 2.10
C SER A 1069 -27.42 -19.09 2.61
N ASP A 1070 -27.97 -19.96 1.75
CA ASP A 1070 -28.10 -21.39 2.04
C ASP A 1070 -26.73 -22.10 2.12
N ARG A 1071 -25.65 -21.42 1.71
CA ARG A 1071 -24.27 -21.88 1.89
C ARG A 1071 -23.79 -21.75 3.34
N TYR A 1072 -24.43 -20.91 4.15
CA TYR A 1072 -24.13 -20.76 5.57
C TYR A 1072 -24.67 -21.95 6.36
N GLY A 1073 -23.78 -22.67 7.04
CA GLY A 1073 -24.02 -23.88 7.81
C GLY A 1073 -24.61 -25.01 6.98
N PRO A 1074 -23.90 -25.51 5.96
CA PRO A 1074 -24.49 -26.43 4.98
C PRO A 1074 -24.87 -27.80 5.53
N TYR A 1075 -24.19 -28.27 6.59
CA TYR A 1075 -24.59 -29.49 7.32
C TYR A 1075 -25.87 -29.31 8.15
N PHE A 1076 -26.32 -28.07 8.30
CA PHE A 1076 -27.48 -27.66 9.07
C PHE A 1076 -28.57 -27.12 8.14
N ARG A 1077 -28.74 -27.78 6.99
CA ARG A 1077 -29.76 -27.48 5.98
C ARG A 1077 -30.62 -28.72 5.73
N GLU A 1078 -31.90 -28.52 5.49
CA GLU A 1078 -32.81 -29.56 4.97
C GLU A 1078 -32.66 -29.69 3.44
N ASP A 1079 -33.24 -30.74 2.83
CA ASP A 1079 -33.18 -30.98 1.38
C ASP A 1079 -33.76 -29.81 0.53
N ASP A 1080 -34.56 -28.93 1.14
CA ASP A 1080 -35.15 -27.75 0.51
C ASP A 1080 -34.36 -26.44 0.75
N GLY A 1081 -33.21 -26.52 1.42
CA GLY A 1081 -32.34 -25.37 1.75
C GLY A 1081 -32.66 -24.68 3.08
N SER A 1082 -33.80 -24.98 3.71
CA SER A 1082 -34.15 -24.34 4.99
C SER A 1082 -33.20 -24.74 6.12
N ALA A 1083 -32.87 -23.79 7.00
CA ALA A 1083 -31.98 -24.05 8.12
C ALA A 1083 -32.58 -25.02 9.14
N LYS A 1084 -31.75 -25.96 9.59
CA LYS A 1084 -32.06 -26.96 10.60
C LYS A 1084 -31.35 -26.63 11.92
N ARG A 1085 -32.05 -26.82 13.03
CA ARG A 1085 -31.47 -26.65 14.39
C ARG A 1085 -30.32 -27.63 14.62
N ASN A 1086 -29.19 -27.12 15.12
CA ASN A 1086 -28.02 -27.91 15.48
C ASN A 1086 -28.20 -28.56 16.86
N VAL A 1087 -28.96 -29.65 16.89
CA VAL A 1087 -29.28 -30.41 18.12
C VAL A 1087 -28.24 -31.52 18.35
N GLU A 1088 -27.52 -31.42 19.46
CA GLU A 1088 -26.42 -32.29 19.87
C GLU A 1088 -26.66 -32.91 21.26
N GLN A 1089 -25.84 -33.89 21.64
CA GLN A 1089 -25.93 -34.57 22.94
C GLN A 1089 -24.78 -34.16 23.86
N ALA A 1090 -25.04 -33.22 24.79
CA ALA A 1090 -24.09 -32.84 25.82
C ALA A 1090 -23.90 -33.98 26.85
N PHE A 1091 -22.66 -34.24 27.23
CA PHE A 1091 -22.21 -35.31 28.14
C PHE A 1091 -22.58 -36.73 27.65
N GLY A 1092 -22.87 -36.88 26.35
CA GLY A 1092 -23.06 -38.17 25.69
C GLY A 1092 -21.73 -38.88 25.42
N SER A 1093 -21.67 -40.20 25.53
CA SER A 1093 -20.48 -40.95 25.12
C SER A 1093 -20.47 -41.16 23.59
N HIS A 1094 -19.29 -41.07 22.95
CA HIS A 1094 -19.03 -41.42 21.52
C HIS A 1094 -19.42 -42.86 21.11
N ARG A 1095 -20.08 -43.64 21.99
CA ARG A 1095 -20.46 -45.05 21.79
C ARG A 1095 -21.91 -45.35 22.17
N GLY A 1096 -22.86 -44.50 21.80
CA GLY A 1096 -24.28 -44.87 21.72
C GLY A 1096 -24.94 -45.28 23.06
N SER A 1097 -24.48 -44.75 24.20
CA SER A 1097 -25.21 -44.86 25.48
C SER A 1097 -26.13 -43.65 25.67
N SER A 1098 -27.41 -43.90 25.94
CA SER A 1098 -28.53 -42.95 26.01
C SER A 1098 -28.58 -42.04 27.26
N ASN A 1099 -27.44 -41.51 27.73
CA ASN A 1099 -27.35 -40.75 28.99
C ASN A 1099 -26.95 -39.26 28.82
N GLY A 1100 -26.85 -38.76 27.58
CA GLY A 1100 -26.59 -37.34 27.31
C GLY A 1100 -27.84 -36.46 27.51
N VAL A 1101 -27.62 -35.14 27.57
CA VAL A 1101 -28.67 -34.13 27.59
C VAL A 1101 -28.72 -33.48 26.21
N GLU A 1102 -29.91 -33.46 25.61
CA GLU A 1102 -30.12 -32.85 24.31
C GLU A 1102 -30.04 -31.32 24.42
N VAL A 1103 -29.17 -30.71 23.61
CA VAL A 1103 -28.95 -29.26 23.60
C VAL A 1103 -28.80 -28.79 22.16
N GLU A 1104 -29.25 -27.57 21.88
CA GLU A 1104 -29.00 -26.90 20.62
C GLU A 1104 -27.85 -25.90 20.76
N VAL A 1105 -26.93 -25.91 19.81
CA VAL A 1105 -25.78 -24.99 19.76
C VAL A 1105 -26.21 -23.72 18.99
N PRO A 1106 -26.30 -22.56 19.65
CA PRO A 1106 -26.86 -21.34 19.04
C PRO A 1106 -25.87 -20.52 18.23
N VAL A 1107 -24.63 -20.99 18.05
CA VAL A 1107 -23.53 -20.22 17.45
C VAL A 1107 -22.81 -21.06 16.39
N HIS A 1108 -22.28 -20.37 15.38
CA HIS A 1108 -21.47 -20.92 14.31
C HIS A 1108 -20.21 -20.08 14.07
N VAL A 1109 -19.19 -20.69 13.49
CA VAL A 1109 -17.90 -20.04 13.20
C VAL A 1109 -17.73 -19.77 11.73
N PHE A 1110 -17.38 -18.53 11.39
CA PHE A 1110 -16.80 -18.21 10.10
C PHE A 1110 -15.31 -18.58 10.09
N ALA A 1111 -14.91 -19.50 9.21
CA ALA A 1111 -13.52 -19.91 9.06
C ALA A 1111 -13.03 -19.68 7.63
N TRP A 1112 -12.01 -18.83 7.50
CA TRP A 1112 -11.30 -18.58 6.24
C TRP A 1112 -9.83 -18.98 6.37
N GLU A 1113 -9.28 -19.65 5.35
CA GLU A 1113 -7.87 -20.01 5.33
C GLU A 1113 -7.04 -18.84 4.78
N SER A 1114 -6.23 -18.23 5.64
CA SER A 1114 -5.49 -16.99 5.34
C SER A 1114 -4.48 -17.08 4.18
N HIS A 1115 -4.14 -18.29 3.73
CA HIS A 1115 -3.23 -18.51 2.61
C HIS A 1115 -3.89 -18.29 1.23
N HIS A 1116 -5.22 -18.12 1.17
CA HIS A 1116 -5.91 -17.74 -0.07
C HIS A 1116 -5.57 -16.31 -0.48
N SER A 1117 -5.87 -15.30 0.33
CA SER A 1117 -5.56 -13.91 -0.04
C SER A 1117 -4.91 -13.16 1.11
N GLN A 1118 -3.85 -12.41 0.81
CA GLN A 1118 -3.23 -11.51 1.79
C GLN A 1118 -4.17 -10.37 2.22
N LEU A 1119 -5.22 -10.08 1.44
CA LEU A 1119 -6.24 -9.09 1.82
C LEU A 1119 -7.33 -9.67 2.72
N ASN A 1120 -7.60 -10.98 2.65
CA ASN A 1120 -8.59 -11.65 3.49
C ASN A 1120 -7.89 -12.45 4.61
N GLN A 1121 -7.55 -11.75 5.70
CA GLN A 1121 -6.88 -12.35 6.86
C GLN A 1121 -7.82 -12.60 8.05
N VAL A 1122 -9.10 -12.22 7.94
CA VAL A 1122 -10.08 -12.35 9.02
C VAL A 1122 -10.68 -13.75 9.03
N SER A 1123 -10.74 -14.37 10.21
CA SER A 1123 -11.24 -15.74 10.43
C SER A 1123 -11.53 -15.95 11.92
N GLY A 1124 -12.39 -16.90 12.26
CA GLY A 1124 -12.72 -17.26 13.65
C GLY A 1124 -13.90 -16.51 14.25
N MET A 1125 -14.47 -15.55 13.52
CA MET A 1125 -15.63 -14.75 13.91
C MET A 1125 -16.83 -15.63 14.25
N ARG A 1126 -17.60 -15.24 15.28
CA ARG A 1126 -18.77 -15.99 15.75
C ARG A 1126 -20.06 -15.30 15.37
N PHE A 1127 -20.99 -16.07 14.79
CA PHE A 1127 -22.32 -15.63 14.40
C PHE A 1127 -23.38 -16.54 15.03
N PRO A 1128 -24.63 -16.09 15.18
CA PRO A 1128 -25.70 -16.99 15.57
C PRO A 1128 -25.93 -18.08 14.52
N ALA A 1129 -26.27 -19.29 14.96
CA ALA A 1129 -26.44 -20.45 14.08
C ALA A 1129 -27.48 -20.21 12.96
N PRO A 1130 -27.36 -20.89 11.79
CA PRO A 1130 -28.24 -20.68 10.64
C PRO A 1130 -29.74 -20.70 10.97
N ALA A 1131 -30.19 -21.66 11.78
CA ALA A 1131 -31.59 -21.78 12.17
C ALA A 1131 -32.09 -20.56 12.97
N LEU A 1132 -31.24 -19.98 13.82
CA LEU A 1132 -31.56 -18.80 14.59
C LEU A 1132 -31.62 -17.56 13.70
N CYS A 1133 -30.67 -17.42 12.77
CA CYS A 1133 -30.63 -16.32 11.81
C CYS A 1133 -31.85 -16.31 10.89
N GLU A 1134 -32.19 -17.45 10.29
CA GLU A 1134 -33.32 -17.57 9.35
C GLU A 1134 -34.67 -17.36 10.07
N HIS A 1135 -34.82 -17.91 11.28
CA HIS A 1135 -36.06 -17.77 12.08
C HIS A 1135 -36.33 -16.32 12.54
N LEU A 1136 -35.27 -15.53 12.71
CA LEU A 1136 -35.35 -14.14 13.15
C LEU A 1136 -35.21 -13.12 12.01
N ASP A 1137 -35.14 -13.59 10.76
CA ASP A 1137 -34.95 -12.76 9.58
C ASP A 1137 -33.73 -11.83 9.71
N LEU A 1138 -32.61 -12.36 10.19
CA LEU A 1138 -31.38 -11.58 10.37
C LEU A 1138 -30.69 -11.32 9.02
N VAL A 1139 -30.09 -10.14 8.91
CA VAL A 1139 -29.37 -9.68 7.72
C VAL A 1139 -28.02 -9.09 8.09
N ASN A 1140 -27.09 -9.05 7.13
CA ASN A 1140 -25.81 -8.38 7.25
C ASN A 1140 -25.88 -6.97 6.66
N HIS A 1141 -25.04 -6.07 7.18
CA HIS A 1141 -24.81 -4.72 6.65
C HIS A 1141 -23.34 -4.56 6.26
N ASN A 1142 -23.02 -3.52 5.50
CA ASN A 1142 -21.65 -3.23 5.10
C ASN A 1142 -20.76 -2.87 6.30
N ASP A 1143 -19.47 -3.16 6.20
CA ASP A 1143 -18.42 -2.80 7.18
C ASP A 1143 -18.63 -3.29 8.63
N THR A 1144 -19.42 -4.34 8.86
CA THR A 1144 -19.60 -4.91 10.20
C THR A 1144 -19.95 -6.39 10.20
N PHE A 1145 -19.55 -7.08 11.27
CA PHE A 1145 -19.97 -8.46 11.58
C PHE A 1145 -21.21 -8.51 12.48
N ASP A 1146 -21.67 -7.36 12.98
CA ASP A 1146 -22.93 -7.27 13.69
C ASP A 1146 -24.06 -7.53 12.68
N LEU A 1147 -25.04 -8.36 13.07
CA LEU A 1147 -26.23 -8.63 12.28
C LEU A 1147 -27.35 -7.68 12.68
N PHE A 1148 -28.32 -7.50 11.78
CA PHE A 1148 -29.44 -6.58 11.93
C PHE A 1148 -30.76 -7.31 11.68
N ASP A 1149 -31.85 -6.78 12.23
CA ASP A 1149 -33.19 -7.17 11.81
C ASP A 1149 -33.61 -6.44 10.53
N LEU A 1150 -34.68 -6.91 9.88
CA LEU A 1150 -35.22 -6.29 8.65
C LEU A 1150 -35.65 -4.82 8.79
N ASN A 1151 -35.73 -4.27 10.01
CA ASN A 1151 -36.01 -2.85 10.22
C ASN A 1151 -34.73 -2.01 10.33
N GLY A 1152 -33.56 -2.62 10.12
CA GLY A 1152 -32.24 -1.98 10.21
C GLY A 1152 -31.76 -1.78 11.65
N ASN A 1153 -32.40 -2.38 12.66
CA ASN A 1153 -31.91 -2.28 14.03
C ASN A 1153 -30.92 -3.41 14.31
N ARG A 1154 -29.83 -3.08 15.00
CA ARG A 1154 -28.80 -4.06 15.36
C ARG A 1154 -29.41 -5.20 16.19
N ALA A 1155 -29.12 -6.42 15.78
CA ALA A 1155 -29.61 -7.66 16.36
C ALA A 1155 -28.51 -8.40 17.14
N THR A 1156 -27.26 -8.35 16.67
CA THR A 1156 -26.12 -8.97 17.38
C THR A 1156 -24.98 -8.00 17.62
N ILE A 1157 -24.11 -8.34 18.58
CA ILE A 1157 -22.85 -7.63 18.80
C ILE A 1157 -21.74 -8.66 19.04
N TYR A 1158 -20.76 -8.72 18.13
CA TYR A 1158 -19.54 -9.51 18.33
C TYR A 1158 -18.34 -8.61 18.59
N ARG A 1159 -17.61 -8.82 19.68
CA ARG A 1159 -16.41 -8.04 20.00
C ARG A 1159 -15.26 -8.91 20.45
N GLU A 1160 -14.05 -8.52 20.04
CA GLU A 1160 -12.79 -9.07 20.51
C GLU A 1160 -12.09 -8.09 21.46
N PHE A 1161 -11.25 -8.61 22.34
CA PHE A 1161 -10.39 -7.79 23.20
C PHE A 1161 -9.22 -8.59 23.78
N GLN A 1162 -8.13 -7.88 24.07
CA GLN A 1162 -7.00 -8.42 24.83
C GLN A 1162 -7.05 -7.96 26.29
N CYS A 1163 -6.75 -8.89 27.19
CA CYS A 1163 -6.46 -8.56 28.59
C CYS A 1163 -4.95 -8.34 28.74
N ASP A 1164 -4.55 -7.40 29.61
CA ASP A 1164 -3.13 -7.05 29.82
C ASP A 1164 -2.28 -8.31 30.05
N ASN A 1165 -1.17 -8.46 29.31
CA ASN A 1165 -0.26 -9.63 29.32
C ASN A 1165 -0.81 -10.97 28.79
N ALA A 1166 -2.05 -11.05 28.29
CA ALA A 1166 -2.55 -12.23 27.60
C ALA A 1166 -2.00 -12.28 26.16
N ARG A 1167 -1.46 -13.43 25.74
CA ARG A 1167 -0.97 -13.66 24.35
C ARG A 1167 -2.07 -13.97 23.33
N TYR A 1168 -3.33 -14.05 23.76
CA TYR A 1168 -4.45 -14.58 22.96
C TYR A 1168 -5.69 -13.74 23.19
N ASP A 1169 -6.50 -13.60 22.15
CA ASP A 1169 -7.71 -12.76 22.17
C ASP A 1169 -8.86 -13.43 22.94
N SER A 1170 -9.62 -12.58 23.63
CA SER A 1170 -10.93 -12.90 24.22
C SER A 1170 -12.02 -12.37 23.29
N TRP A 1171 -13.21 -12.97 23.33
CA TRP A 1171 -14.33 -12.53 22.50
C TRP A 1171 -15.68 -12.81 23.17
N LEU A 1172 -16.69 -12.04 22.79
CA LEU A 1172 -18.07 -12.16 23.28
C LEU A 1172 -19.04 -11.95 22.10
N LEU A 1173 -20.06 -12.80 22.03
CA LEU A 1173 -21.18 -12.68 21.08
C LEU A 1173 -22.49 -12.45 21.86
N TYR A 1174 -23.13 -11.33 21.59
CA TYR A 1174 -24.43 -10.96 22.16
C TYR A 1174 -25.55 -11.02 21.10
N LEU A 1175 -26.76 -11.34 21.55
CA LEU A 1175 -28.01 -11.20 20.79
C LEU A 1175 -28.98 -10.29 21.55
N ARG A 1176 -29.73 -9.46 20.83
CA ARG A 1176 -30.73 -8.56 21.41
C ARG A 1176 -31.81 -9.36 22.12
N LYS A 1177 -32.17 -8.95 23.33
CA LYS A 1177 -33.00 -9.75 24.25
C LYS A 1177 -34.37 -10.13 23.68
N ASP A 1178 -35.06 -9.20 23.04
CA ASP A 1178 -36.39 -9.39 22.44
C ASP A 1178 -36.37 -10.47 21.35
N LEU A 1179 -35.31 -10.50 20.55
CA LEU A 1179 -35.11 -11.47 19.48
C LEU A 1179 -34.82 -12.87 20.05
N LEU A 1180 -33.98 -12.95 21.09
CA LEU A 1180 -33.72 -14.21 21.78
C LEU A 1180 -35.00 -14.75 22.44
N GLU A 1181 -35.74 -13.92 23.18
CA GLU A 1181 -37.00 -14.32 23.83
C GLU A 1181 -38.01 -14.82 22.81
N LYS A 1182 -38.14 -14.16 21.65
CA LYS A 1182 -39.00 -14.62 20.55
C LYS A 1182 -38.61 -16.03 20.09
N TYR A 1183 -37.32 -16.27 19.81
CA TYR A 1183 -36.85 -17.58 19.36
C TYR A 1183 -37.14 -18.66 20.42
N LEU A 1184 -36.77 -18.41 21.67
CA LEU A 1184 -36.96 -19.34 22.79
C LEU A 1184 -38.43 -19.70 23.02
N GLU A 1185 -39.33 -18.71 22.95
CA GLU A 1185 -40.78 -18.94 23.09
C GLU A 1185 -41.34 -19.80 21.94
N GLU A 1186 -40.92 -19.53 20.70
CA GLU A 1186 -41.42 -20.22 19.52
C GLU A 1186 -40.84 -21.64 19.36
N THR A 1187 -39.66 -21.91 19.92
CA THR A 1187 -39.03 -23.24 19.90
C THR A 1187 -39.24 -24.06 21.17
N GLU A 1188 -39.96 -23.52 22.16
CA GLU A 1188 -40.19 -24.12 23.48
C GLU A 1188 -38.88 -24.45 24.24
N GLN A 1189 -37.88 -23.57 24.12
CA GLN A 1189 -36.57 -23.69 24.74
C GLN A 1189 -36.29 -22.57 25.76
N THR A 1190 -35.20 -22.73 26.50
CA THR A 1190 -34.57 -21.73 27.37
C THR A 1190 -33.07 -21.72 27.06
N ILE A 1191 -32.35 -20.67 27.43
CA ILE A 1191 -30.88 -20.64 27.32
C ILE A 1191 -30.23 -21.02 28.66
N ALA A 1192 -29.21 -21.85 28.61
CA ALA A 1192 -28.33 -22.13 29.73
C ALA A 1192 -26.90 -21.71 29.38
N LEU A 1193 -26.28 -20.86 30.21
CA LEU A 1193 -24.87 -20.53 30.11
C LEU A 1193 -24.05 -21.50 30.97
N LEU A 1194 -22.97 -22.00 30.39
CA LEU A 1194 -22.05 -22.98 30.97
C LEU A 1194 -20.63 -22.37 31.10
N PRO A 1195 -20.39 -21.43 32.04
CA PRO A 1195 -19.04 -20.95 32.30
C PRO A 1195 -18.14 -22.10 32.75
N TRP A 1196 -17.09 -22.41 32.00
CA TRP A 1196 -16.09 -23.39 32.43
C TRP A 1196 -14.71 -23.09 31.88
N GLY A 1197 -13.67 -23.48 32.60
CA GLY A 1197 -12.31 -23.13 32.22
C GLY A 1197 -11.24 -23.76 33.09
N GLU A 1198 -10.00 -23.35 32.84
CA GLU A 1198 -8.83 -23.89 33.52
C GLU A 1198 -7.92 -22.78 34.03
N ARG A 1199 -7.49 -22.90 35.29
CA ARG A 1199 -6.36 -22.17 35.84
C ARG A 1199 -5.09 -22.84 35.36
N THR A 1200 -4.18 -22.07 34.79
CA THR A 1200 -2.92 -22.56 34.24
C THR A 1200 -1.80 -21.54 34.46
N LEU A 1201 -0.63 -21.83 33.90
CA LEU A 1201 0.54 -20.95 33.91
C LEU A 1201 0.94 -20.60 32.48
N ASP A 1202 1.89 -19.67 32.32
CA ASP A 1202 2.57 -19.52 31.04
C ASP A 1202 3.22 -20.84 30.59
N HIS A 1203 3.31 -21.04 29.27
CA HIS A 1203 3.74 -22.31 28.68
C HIS A 1203 5.14 -22.77 29.15
N GLN A 1204 6.09 -21.85 29.33
CA GLN A 1204 7.44 -22.18 29.78
C GLN A 1204 7.43 -22.64 31.24
N LYS A 1205 6.68 -21.96 32.11
CA LYS A 1205 6.55 -22.34 33.53
C LYS A 1205 5.77 -23.64 33.69
N LEU A 1206 4.71 -23.81 32.92
CA LEU A 1206 3.91 -25.02 32.88
C LEU A 1206 4.76 -26.24 32.50
N GLN A 1207 5.58 -26.11 31.45
CA GLN A 1207 6.46 -27.19 30.99
C GLN A 1207 7.56 -27.50 32.02
N ALA A 1208 8.16 -26.48 32.62
CA ALA A 1208 9.23 -26.62 33.62
C ALA A 1208 8.77 -27.29 34.93
N ARG A 1209 7.47 -27.25 35.24
CA ARG A 1209 6.89 -27.77 36.49
C ARG A 1209 5.78 -28.79 36.26
N SER A 1210 5.70 -29.37 35.07
CA SER A 1210 4.67 -30.36 34.72
C SER A 1210 4.60 -31.54 35.70
N ASP A 1211 5.76 -32.04 36.15
CA ASP A 1211 5.84 -33.12 37.14
C ASP A 1211 5.29 -32.71 38.53
N GLU A 1212 5.47 -31.45 38.93
CA GLU A 1212 4.99 -30.90 40.22
C GLU A 1212 3.47 -30.71 40.22
N LEU A 1213 2.91 -30.30 39.08
CA LEU A 1213 1.48 -29.99 38.91
C LEU A 1213 0.64 -31.20 38.46
N SER A 1214 1.29 -32.33 38.10
CA SER A 1214 0.60 -33.48 37.51
C SER A 1214 -0.50 -34.05 38.41
N GLU A 1215 -0.27 -34.13 39.73
CA GLU A 1215 -1.27 -34.66 40.67
C GLU A 1215 -2.51 -33.75 40.75
N LEU A 1216 -2.32 -32.42 40.78
CA LEU A 1216 -3.41 -31.44 40.77
C LEU A 1216 -4.21 -31.49 39.46
N HIS A 1217 -3.52 -31.68 38.33
CA HIS A 1217 -4.16 -31.84 37.03
C HIS A 1217 -4.96 -33.15 36.94
N ASN A 1218 -4.40 -34.27 37.42
CA ASN A 1218 -5.08 -35.55 37.44
C ASN A 1218 -6.31 -35.57 38.38
N ASN A 1219 -6.31 -34.73 39.42
CA ASN A 1219 -7.45 -34.53 40.32
C ASN A 1219 -8.43 -33.44 39.84
N TYR A 1220 -8.19 -32.81 38.68
CA TYR A 1220 -9.01 -31.73 38.11
C TYR A 1220 -9.17 -30.50 39.01
N GLU A 1221 -8.22 -30.25 39.93
CA GLU A 1221 -8.27 -29.11 40.85
C GLU A 1221 -8.13 -27.77 40.12
N HIS A 1222 -7.56 -27.77 38.92
CA HIS A 1222 -7.41 -26.61 38.04
C HIS A 1222 -8.70 -26.13 37.35
N ILE A 1223 -9.76 -26.94 37.37
CA ILE A 1223 -11.02 -26.69 36.65
C ILE A 1223 -11.96 -25.79 37.45
N ASN A 1224 -12.53 -24.78 36.79
CA ASN A 1224 -13.70 -24.04 37.25
C ASN A 1224 -14.88 -24.31 36.31
N LYS A 1225 -16.08 -24.50 36.85
CA LYS A 1225 -17.29 -24.79 36.07
C LYS A 1225 -18.56 -24.42 36.84
N GLU A 1226 -19.49 -23.75 36.17
CA GLU A 1226 -20.79 -23.33 36.70
C GLU A 1226 -21.88 -23.45 35.61
N VAL A 1227 -23.15 -23.36 36.01
CA VAL A 1227 -24.30 -23.37 35.08
C VAL A 1227 -25.33 -22.37 35.56
N PHE A 1228 -25.74 -21.48 34.65
CA PHE A 1228 -26.79 -20.49 34.86
C PHE A 1228 -27.92 -20.75 33.87
N SER A 1229 -29.14 -20.87 34.38
CA SER A 1229 -30.37 -20.93 33.59
C SER A 1229 -30.83 -19.52 33.23
N TYR A 1230 -31.67 -19.39 32.20
CA TYR A 1230 -32.16 -18.09 31.76
C TYR A 1230 -32.76 -17.23 32.87
N HIS A 1231 -33.56 -17.82 33.78
CA HIS A 1231 -34.14 -17.12 34.91
C HIS A 1231 -33.09 -16.56 35.90
N GLU A 1232 -31.98 -17.27 36.10
CA GLU A 1232 -30.85 -16.79 36.90
C GLU A 1232 -30.08 -15.69 36.15
N ILE A 1233 -29.97 -15.80 34.82
CA ILE A 1233 -29.28 -14.83 33.95
C ILE A 1233 -29.97 -13.46 33.94
N ILE A 1234 -31.32 -13.43 33.85
CA ILE A 1234 -32.08 -12.17 33.75
C ILE A 1234 -32.48 -11.56 35.10
N GLY A 1235 -32.12 -12.18 36.23
CA GLY A 1235 -32.33 -11.62 37.57
C GLY A 1235 -33.79 -11.46 38.00
N ASN A 1236 -34.62 -12.51 37.87
CA ASN A 1236 -35.98 -12.54 38.44
C ASN A 1236 -36.05 -13.08 39.87
#